data_AF-A0A1Y2BGS6-F1
#
_entry.id   AF-A0A1Y2BGS6-F1
#
_cell.length_a   1.000
_cell.length_b   1.000
_cell.length_c   1.000
_cell.angle_alpha   90.00
_cell.angle_beta   90.00
_cell.angle_gamma   90.00
#
_symmetry.space_group_name_H-M   'P 1'
#
loop_
_entity.id
_entity.type
_entity.pdbx_description
1 polymer ?
#
loop_
_entity_poly.entity_id
_entity_poly.type
_entity_poly.pdbx_seq_one_letter_code
_entity_poly.pdbx_strand_id
1 'polypeptide(L)'
;MKLSYFLAVITLVSPTYAIWPFKQKRFTAEALIDAGPLGLEDVGGRVVAVGDWDGDQHADLFVLSEDSKSVQMYLWNRDSFKFLPSHSITLSSTILNVIPGDFNHDGRLDLLIMYLDESGGWWGSKSERTGMEIYLGGGPEGGFQEEHWVLPKATTSQPMVFDADGTLRASLLGFEAREEDAVARTWLSNGSGMILQSPPLHSNEGMCNLANPHSSAFVDMDGDCRPDLVLDCETPHTTQRFIQIWLNRGSGGYELTRTYDLPRGSGALSFADMNRDGTIDIVFPTCSRRSATSGIGQECELNIAYNKQVPICSGEQAVFTGGDAESGTLKCRGWSDLCIADDRFELEFDMSSEYYSSIPLASLFPVSAGEPSLLLHVPGSSSIPLPLRPGDYNVDGYPDLIMTVSNDTAAPSGGIFGGSRGTGTQFKVLENVPCGKNVPGCGGNSKIKRSFKLGTGRGWESVDDIWDAVGASWLDVDADGTLDIMVHRTGEQDQNKVTFLQNNFYHDAFFLKAQVLNGACDGECQPNDGGQKYSSLGGSYSGAAYKLTVLDTLGRRGAQQVAQLPQTGYHALGTPYSFIGLGRTNNYVERLSVGTSLVGADQSPISTLDSLIPNSQLLINPPSPLSIPETEPAPPVKARANQWHSELYLHPGDWVPFVGAAVVLTVLILGGVVVALNAREKKEDERERRRALHAINFQAL
;
A
#
# COMPACT_ATOMS: atom_id res chain seq x y z
N MET A 1 47.78 -38.40 -46.29
CA MET A 1 48.21 -38.17 -44.89
C MET A 1 47.88 -36.75 -44.40
N LYS A 2 46.66 -36.22 -44.65
CA LYS A 2 46.25 -34.86 -44.21
C LYS A 2 44.73 -34.67 -43.97
N LEU A 3 43.95 -35.75 -43.82
CA LEU A 3 42.51 -35.65 -43.52
C LEU A 3 42.08 -36.33 -42.21
N SER A 4 42.94 -37.18 -41.63
CA SER A 4 42.64 -37.91 -40.39
C SER A 4 42.97 -37.14 -39.11
N TYR A 5 43.68 -36.00 -39.19
CA TYR A 5 44.03 -35.18 -38.03
C TYR A 5 43.05 -34.04 -37.74
N PHE A 6 42.13 -33.73 -38.68
CA PHE A 6 41.15 -32.67 -38.48
C PHE A 6 39.87 -33.16 -37.75
N LEU A 7 39.58 -34.46 -37.78
CA LEU A 7 38.43 -35.04 -37.08
C LEU A 7 38.70 -35.37 -35.60
N ALA A 8 39.96 -35.47 -35.18
CA ALA A 8 40.32 -35.81 -33.80
C ALA A 8 40.27 -34.61 -32.83
N VAL A 9 40.12 -33.37 -33.34
CA VAL A 9 40.03 -32.16 -32.52
C VAL A 9 38.57 -31.79 -32.19
N ILE A 10 37.59 -32.33 -32.92
CA ILE A 10 36.16 -32.03 -32.68
C ILE A 10 35.55 -32.95 -31.59
N THR A 11 36.22 -34.04 -31.22
CA THR A 11 35.74 -34.96 -30.16
C THR A 11 36.27 -34.65 -28.76
N LEU A 12 36.97 -33.53 -28.58
CA LEU A 12 37.42 -32.99 -27.28
C LEU A 12 36.69 -31.67 -26.93
N VAL A 13 35.48 -31.47 -27.45
CA VAL A 13 34.58 -30.46 -26.90
C VAL A 13 33.93 -31.12 -25.68
N SER A 14 34.59 -30.98 -24.52
CA SER A 14 33.90 -31.07 -23.23
C SER A 14 32.59 -30.30 -23.36
N PRO A 15 31.46 -30.76 -22.79
CA PRO A 15 30.26 -29.95 -22.79
C PRO A 15 30.65 -28.60 -22.19
N THR A 16 30.71 -27.58 -23.03
CA THR A 16 30.77 -26.20 -22.58
C THR A 16 29.42 -26.04 -21.91
N TYR A 17 29.38 -26.33 -20.60
CA TYR A 17 28.40 -25.70 -19.75
C TYR A 17 28.55 -24.22 -20.09
N ALA A 18 27.54 -23.67 -20.75
CA ALA A 18 27.41 -22.24 -20.78
C ALA A 18 27.42 -21.86 -19.30
N ILE A 19 28.52 -21.27 -18.84
CA ILE A 19 28.58 -20.61 -17.54
C ILE A 19 27.74 -19.36 -17.73
N TRP A 20 26.43 -19.57 -17.85
CA TRP A 20 25.42 -18.54 -17.96
C TRP A 20 25.02 -18.34 -16.49
N PRO A 21 25.52 -17.29 -15.80
CA PRO A 21 25.33 -17.11 -14.36
C PRO A 21 23.94 -16.54 -14.06
N PHE A 22 22.94 -16.89 -14.87
CA PHE A 22 21.59 -16.40 -14.69
C PHE A 22 20.95 -17.34 -13.69
N LYS A 23 20.56 -16.81 -12.54
CA LYS A 23 19.69 -17.54 -11.62
C LYS A 23 18.50 -18.03 -12.45
N GLN A 24 18.18 -19.33 -12.36
CA GLN A 24 16.95 -19.82 -12.97
C GLN A 24 15.80 -18.97 -12.43
N LYS A 25 14.97 -18.42 -13.32
CA LYS A 25 13.77 -17.72 -12.90
C LYS A 25 12.97 -18.66 -12.01
N ARG A 26 12.65 -18.19 -10.80
CA ARG A 26 11.84 -18.92 -9.80
C ARG A 26 10.53 -19.39 -10.43
N PHE A 27 9.96 -18.57 -11.32
CA PHE A 27 8.72 -18.82 -12.02
C PHE A 27 8.83 -18.56 -13.53
N THR A 28 8.19 -19.40 -14.33
CA THR A 28 8.27 -19.33 -15.81
C THR A 28 6.91 -19.30 -16.52
N ALA A 29 5.83 -19.63 -15.81
CA ALA A 29 4.47 -19.61 -16.34
C ALA A 29 3.82 -18.25 -16.09
N GLU A 30 3.11 -17.71 -17.07
CA GLU A 30 2.30 -16.50 -16.92
C GLU A 30 0.99 -16.85 -16.20
N ALA A 31 0.95 -16.63 -14.89
CA ALA A 31 -0.13 -17.03 -13.99
C ALA A 31 0.04 -16.37 -12.62
N LEU A 32 -1.01 -16.43 -11.79
CA LEU A 32 -0.86 -16.45 -10.34
C LEU A 32 -0.32 -17.81 -9.92
N ILE A 33 0.78 -17.82 -9.19
CA ILE A 33 1.51 -19.04 -8.84
C ILE A 33 1.51 -19.21 -7.34
N ASP A 34 1.05 -20.38 -6.88
CA ASP A 34 1.16 -20.77 -5.48
C ASP A 34 2.64 -20.83 -5.03
N ALA A 35 3.01 -19.88 -4.18
CA ALA A 35 4.33 -19.77 -3.58
C ALA A 35 4.40 -20.44 -2.19
N GLY A 36 3.29 -21.02 -1.73
CA GLY A 36 3.17 -21.66 -0.42
C GLY A 36 3.18 -20.65 0.74
N PRO A 37 3.45 -21.10 1.97
CA PRO A 37 3.43 -20.26 3.16
C PRO A 37 4.72 -19.44 3.37
N LEU A 38 5.74 -19.60 2.52
CA LEU A 38 7.01 -18.83 2.56
C LEU A 38 7.67 -18.75 3.96
N GLY A 39 7.76 -19.86 4.71
CA GLY A 39 8.33 -19.87 6.06
C GLY A 39 7.30 -19.79 7.20
N LEU A 40 6.01 -19.73 6.88
CA LEU A 40 4.90 -19.71 7.84
C LEU A 40 4.17 -21.07 7.97
N GLU A 41 4.79 -22.19 7.59
CA GLU A 41 4.18 -23.53 7.55
C GLU A 41 3.58 -23.95 8.90
N ASP A 42 4.31 -23.72 10.00
CA ASP A 42 3.95 -24.17 11.36
C ASP A 42 3.22 -23.08 12.18
N VAL A 43 2.79 -22.01 11.52
CA VAL A 43 2.17 -20.87 12.19
C VAL A 43 0.68 -21.12 12.38
N GLY A 44 0.25 -21.36 13.62
CA GLY A 44 -1.16 -21.52 13.98
C GLY A 44 -1.97 -20.21 14.02
N GLY A 45 -1.32 -19.08 13.79
CA GLY A 45 -1.88 -17.73 13.91
C GLY A 45 -2.38 -17.11 12.60
N ARG A 46 -2.58 -15.79 12.61
CA ARG A 46 -2.91 -14.97 11.43
C ARG A 46 -2.00 -13.74 11.35
N VAL A 47 -1.74 -13.22 10.15
CA VAL A 47 -1.09 -11.93 10.00
C VAL A 47 -2.09 -10.83 10.36
N VAL A 48 -1.68 -9.89 11.21
CA VAL A 48 -2.53 -8.78 11.68
C VAL A 48 -2.02 -7.40 11.26
N ALA A 49 -0.74 -7.29 10.91
CA ALA A 49 -0.14 -6.06 10.40
C ALA A 49 1.07 -6.35 9.52
N VAL A 50 1.46 -5.34 8.73
CA VAL A 50 2.64 -5.31 7.86
C VAL A 50 3.43 -4.03 8.17
N GLY A 51 4.76 -4.09 8.15
CA GLY A 51 5.64 -2.94 8.39
C GLY A 51 7.06 -3.22 7.93
N ASP A 52 7.98 -2.29 8.16
CA ASP A 52 9.42 -2.48 7.94
C ASP A 52 10.09 -2.35 9.31
N TRP A 53 10.32 -3.47 9.99
CA TRP A 53 10.75 -3.47 11.39
C TRP A 53 12.25 -3.17 11.52
N ASP A 54 13.07 -3.79 10.68
CA ASP A 54 14.52 -3.65 10.73
C ASP A 54 15.07 -2.51 9.84
N GLY A 55 14.18 -1.84 9.09
CA GLY A 55 14.49 -0.66 8.29
C GLY A 55 15.22 -1.00 6.99
N ASP A 56 14.91 -2.15 6.39
CA ASP A 56 15.59 -2.70 5.21
C ASP A 56 14.83 -2.50 3.88
N GLN A 57 13.68 -1.80 3.92
CA GLN A 57 12.75 -1.52 2.82
C GLN A 57 11.86 -2.69 2.37
N HIS A 58 11.91 -3.84 3.02
CA HIS A 58 11.03 -4.97 2.73
C HIS A 58 9.87 -5.03 3.72
N ALA A 59 8.80 -5.69 3.29
CA ALA A 59 7.63 -5.85 4.12
C ALA A 59 7.81 -7.02 5.07
N ASP A 60 7.86 -6.73 6.36
CA ASP A 60 7.83 -7.67 7.47
C ASP A 60 6.40 -7.90 7.96
N LEU A 61 6.17 -9.06 8.59
CA LEU A 61 4.85 -9.49 9.03
C LEU A 61 4.77 -9.60 10.54
N PHE A 62 3.63 -9.13 11.08
CA PHE A 62 3.27 -9.31 12.49
C PHE A 62 2.15 -10.34 12.57
N VAL A 63 2.47 -11.49 13.17
CA VAL A 63 1.56 -12.65 13.27
C VAL A 63 1.03 -12.75 14.69
N LEU A 64 -0.29 -12.72 14.83
CA LEU A 64 -0.97 -12.99 16.09
C LEU A 64 -1.20 -14.50 16.24
N SER A 65 -0.84 -15.07 17.39
CA SER A 65 -1.03 -16.47 17.75
C SER A 65 -2.51 -16.89 17.78
N GLU A 66 -2.77 -18.20 17.66
CA GLU A 66 -4.14 -18.75 17.65
C GLU A 66 -4.92 -18.43 18.93
N ASP A 67 -4.25 -18.48 20.09
CA ASP A 67 -4.82 -18.11 21.39
C ASP A 67 -4.99 -16.58 21.56
N SER A 68 -4.55 -15.81 20.57
CA SER A 68 -4.60 -14.35 20.53
C SER A 68 -3.88 -13.70 21.70
N LYS A 69 -2.74 -14.25 22.15
CA LYS A 69 -1.97 -13.73 23.28
C LYS A 69 -0.55 -13.30 22.94
N SER A 70 -0.03 -13.77 21.81
CA SER A 70 1.34 -13.51 21.40
C SER A 70 1.39 -12.93 20.00
N VAL A 71 2.20 -11.90 19.81
CA VAL A 71 2.52 -11.34 18.50
C VAL A 71 3.95 -11.74 18.19
N GLN A 72 4.14 -12.54 17.15
CA GLN A 72 5.44 -12.96 16.64
C GLN A 72 5.74 -12.18 15.36
N MET A 73 6.92 -11.62 15.29
CA MET A 73 7.39 -10.90 14.12
C MET A 73 8.14 -11.85 13.20
N TYR A 74 7.99 -11.62 11.91
CA TYR A 74 8.65 -12.35 10.85
C TYR A 74 9.29 -11.39 9.87
N LEU A 75 10.62 -11.47 9.74
CA LEU A 75 11.40 -10.63 8.85
C LEU A 75 11.53 -11.29 7.48
N TRP A 76 11.42 -10.50 6.41
CA TRP A 76 11.59 -11.03 5.06
C TRP A 76 13.06 -11.30 4.71
N ASN A 77 13.42 -12.56 4.49
CA ASN A 77 14.75 -12.94 4.06
C ASN A 77 14.81 -13.20 2.56
N ARG A 78 15.37 -12.24 1.80
CA ARG A 78 15.49 -12.28 0.34
C ARG A 78 16.37 -13.40 -0.22
N ASP A 79 17.38 -13.83 0.54
CA ASP A 79 18.29 -14.88 0.07
C ASP A 79 17.60 -16.25 0.03
N SER A 80 16.73 -16.51 1.02
CA SER A 80 15.97 -17.74 1.15
C SER A 80 14.54 -17.66 0.60
N PHE A 81 14.05 -16.45 0.29
CA PHE A 81 12.66 -16.16 -0.08
C PHE A 81 11.67 -16.67 0.97
N LYS A 82 11.96 -16.39 2.23
CA LYS A 82 11.16 -16.81 3.38
C LYS A 82 11.09 -15.74 4.45
N PHE A 83 9.95 -15.72 5.12
CA PHE A 83 9.74 -15.07 6.40
C PHE A 83 10.43 -15.87 7.51
N LEU A 84 11.32 -15.21 8.26
CA LEU A 84 12.05 -15.82 9.37
C LEU A 84 11.58 -15.22 10.70
N PRO A 85 11.32 -16.05 11.73
CA PRO A 85 10.89 -15.52 13.02
C PRO A 85 11.99 -14.66 13.64
N SER A 86 11.59 -13.51 14.17
CA SER A 86 12.43 -12.56 14.90
C SER A 86 11.95 -12.48 16.35
N HIS A 87 11.47 -11.32 16.80
CA HIS A 87 11.06 -11.09 18.19
C HIS A 87 9.57 -11.37 18.41
N SER A 88 9.16 -11.52 19.67
CA SER A 88 7.75 -11.64 20.05
C SER A 88 7.39 -10.89 21.33
N ILE A 89 6.11 -10.52 21.41
CA ILE A 89 5.49 -9.99 22.63
C ILE A 89 4.40 -10.96 23.05
N THR A 90 4.28 -11.23 24.34
CA THR A 90 3.22 -12.08 24.90
C THR A 90 2.54 -11.37 26.05
N LEU A 91 1.21 -11.28 25.98
CA LEU A 91 0.34 -10.72 27.01
C LEU A 91 -0.47 -11.82 27.71
N SER A 92 -0.93 -11.53 28.92
CA SER A 92 -1.88 -12.40 29.63
C SER A 92 -3.30 -12.27 29.07
N SER A 93 -3.64 -11.08 28.58
CA SER A 93 -4.92 -10.68 27.98
C SER A 93 -5.00 -11.01 26.49
N THR A 94 -6.23 -11.10 25.97
CA THR A 94 -6.48 -11.34 24.54
C THR A 94 -6.18 -10.09 23.73
N ILE A 95 -5.22 -10.17 22.81
CA ILE A 95 -4.85 -9.13 21.87
C ILE A 95 -5.95 -9.00 20.80
N LEU A 96 -6.42 -7.77 20.62
CA LEU A 96 -7.46 -7.39 19.68
C LEU A 96 -6.88 -6.86 18.37
N ASN A 97 -5.84 -6.02 18.42
CA ASN A 97 -5.22 -5.40 17.25
C ASN A 97 -3.74 -5.05 17.52
N VAL A 98 -2.97 -4.93 16.45
CA VAL A 98 -1.58 -4.48 16.46
C VAL A 98 -1.44 -3.42 15.37
N ILE A 99 -0.93 -2.24 15.73
CA ILE A 99 -0.72 -1.13 14.80
C ILE A 99 0.75 -0.74 14.83
N PRO A 100 1.50 -1.02 13.75
CA PRO A 100 2.86 -0.52 13.60
C PRO A 100 2.88 0.99 13.33
N GLY A 101 3.86 1.68 13.91
CA GLY A 101 4.10 3.10 13.68
C GLY A 101 5.22 3.62 14.57
N ASP A 102 5.84 4.74 14.22
CA ASP A 102 6.86 5.38 15.05
C ASP A 102 6.19 6.37 16.02
N PHE A 103 5.97 5.94 17.26
CA PHE A 103 5.20 6.69 18.25
C PHE A 103 6.08 7.61 19.10
N ASN A 104 7.35 7.23 19.32
CA ASN A 104 8.32 8.08 20.01
C ASN A 104 9.05 9.05 19.06
N HIS A 105 8.77 8.94 17.76
CA HIS A 105 9.37 9.75 16.71
C HIS A 105 10.89 9.59 16.71
N ASP A 106 11.43 8.38 16.81
CA ASP A 106 12.88 8.12 16.73
C ASP A 106 13.33 7.60 15.35
N GLY A 107 12.39 7.31 14.44
CA GLY A 107 12.63 6.78 13.10
C GLY A 107 12.62 5.25 13.03
N ARG A 108 12.42 4.54 14.15
CA ARG A 108 12.19 3.10 14.18
C ARG A 108 10.70 2.80 14.23
N LEU A 109 10.36 1.59 13.82
CA LEU A 109 9.00 1.10 13.94
C LEU A 109 8.74 0.64 15.39
N ASP A 110 7.68 1.17 16.01
CA ASP A 110 7.13 0.70 17.27
C ASP A 110 5.81 -0.04 17.04
N LEU A 111 5.26 -0.66 18.08
CA LEU A 111 3.97 -1.38 18.02
C LEU A 111 2.99 -0.91 19.08
N LEU A 112 1.83 -0.40 18.65
CA LEU A 112 0.66 -0.25 19.51
C LEU A 112 -0.11 -1.58 19.56
N ILE A 113 -0.15 -2.19 20.74
CA ILE A 113 -0.93 -3.41 21.02
C ILE A 113 -2.20 -3.01 21.76
N MET A 114 -3.34 -3.39 21.18
CA MET A 114 -4.65 -3.26 21.79
C MET A 114 -5.09 -4.62 22.30
N TYR A 115 -5.61 -4.70 23.52
CA TYR A 115 -6.08 -5.94 24.12
C TYR A 115 -7.38 -5.77 24.88
N LEU A 116 -8.09 -6.89 25.07
CA LEU A 116 -9.31 -6.95 25.83
C LEU A 116 -9.00 -6.80 27.32
N ASP A 117 -9.53 -5.74 27.91
CA ASP A 117 -9.54 -5.52 29.35
C ASP A 117 -10.95 -5.78 29.86
N GLU A 118 -11.12 -6.90 30.55
CA GLU A 118 -12.37 -7.22 31.26
C GLU A 118 -12.28 -6.78 32.71
N SER A 119 -13.21 -5.93 33.14
CA SER A 119 -13.36 -5.57 34.56
C SER A 119 -14.77 -5.91 35.06
N GLY A 120 -14.87 -6.40 36.30
CA GLY A 120 -16.13 -6.80 36.93
C GLY A 120 -15.96 -8.02 37.84
N GLY A 121 -16.58 -8.00 39.02
CA GLY A 121 -16.58 -9.16 39.93
C GLY A 121 -17.57 -10.25 39.48
N TRP A 122 -17.49 -11.44 40.08
CA TRP A 122 -18.40 -12.57 39.82
C TRP A 122 -19.89 -12.19 39.88
N TRP A 123 -20.22 -11.16 40.68
CA TRP A 123 -21.57 -10.68 40.95
C TRP A 123 -21.94 -9.37 40.23
N GLY A 124 -21.03 -8.78 39.43
CA GLY A 124 -21.22 -7.48 38.76
C GLY A 124 -21.35 -7.60 37.25
N SER A 125 -21.86 -6.55 36.60
CA SER A 125 -21.85 -6.43 35.14
C SER A 125 -20.41 -6.39 34.64
N LYS A 126 -20.07 -7.22 33.64
CA LYS A 126 -18.78 -7.14 32.95
C LYS A 126 -18.74 -5.84 32.13
N SER A 127 -17.69 -5.05 32.30
CA SER A 127 -17.35 -3.94 31.40
C SER A 127 -16.16 -4.36 30.56
N GLU A 128 -16.38 -4.47 29.24
CA GLU A 128 -15.32 -4.67 28.26
C GLU A 128 -14.76 -3.32 27.83
N ARG A 129 -13.44 -3.22 27.82
CA ARG A 129 -12.69 -2.04 27.41
C ARG A 129 -11.49 -2.47 26.58
N THR A 130 -10.92 -1.54 25.83
CA THR A 130 -9.69 -1.77 25.09
C THR A 130 -8.52 -1.21 25.89
N GLY A 131 -7.73 -2.11 26.47
CA GLY A 131 -6.40 -1.80 26.99
C GLY A 131 -5.44 -1.52 25.84
N MET A 132 -4.48 -0.63 26.05
CA MET A 132 -3.56 -0.17 25.02
C MET A 132 -2.15 -0.01 25.59
N GLU A 133 -1.18 -0.59 24.91
CA GLU A 133 0.24 -0.51 25.24
C GLU A 133 1.08 -0.24 23.98
N ILE A 134 2.10 0.62 24.07
CA ILE A 134 3.04 0.89 22.97
C ILE A 134 4.39 0.29 23.34
N TYR A 135 4.84 -0.66 22.53
CA TYR A 135 6.14 -1.32 22.64
C TYR A 135 7.12 -0.68 21.67
N LEU A 136 8.18 -0.08 22.21
CA LEU A 136 9.14 0.69 21.42
C LEU A 136 10.18 -0.22 20.75
N GLY A 137 10.53 0.06 19.50
CA GLY A 137 11.56 -0.63 18.75
C GLY A 137 12.99 -0.16 19.08
N GLY A 138 13.99 -0.90 18.62
CA GLY A 138 15.40 -0.51 18.79
C GLY A 138 16.07 -0.96 20.09
N GLY A 139 15.53 -1.97 20.75
CA GLY A 139 16.16 -2.64 21.89
C GLY A 139 17.33 -3.56 21.50
N PRO A 140 17.84 -4.35 22.46
CA PRO A 140 18.93 -5.28 22.24
C PRO A 140 18.66 -6.22 21.05
N GLU A 141 19.69 -6.48 20.22
CA GLU A 141 19.60 -7.34 19.03
C GLU A 141 18.54 -6.91 17.99
N GLY A 142 18.10 -5.65 18.03
CA GLY A 142 17.07 -5.12 17.12
C GLY A 142 15.64 -5.44 17.56
N GLY A 143 15.45 -5.86 18.82
CA GLY A 143 14.15 -6.15 19.42
C GLY A 143 13.47 -4.92 20.04
N PHE A 144 12.67 -5.17 21.08
CA PHE A 144 11.95 -4.14 21.82
C PHE A 144 12.81 -3.51 22.93
N GLN A 145 12.59 -2.23 23.19
CA GLN A 145 13.15 -1.56 24.37
C GLN A 145 12.57 -2.17 25.66
N GLU A 146 13.30 -2.03 26.78
CA GLU A 146 12.84 -2.54 28.08
C GLU A 146 11.59 -1.78 28.59
N GLU A 147 11.50 -0.49 28.30
CA GLU A 147 10.36 0.34 28.65
C GLU A 147 9.31 0.32 27.53
N HIS A 148 8.04 0.25 27.93
CA HIS A 148 6.87 0.36 27.06
C HIS A 148 5.87 1.32 27.70
N TRP A 149 4.96 1.89 26.91
CA TRP A 149 3.99 2.86 27.41
C TRP A 149 2.64 2.21 27.62
N VAL A 150 2.08 2.33 28.82
CA VAL A 150 0.70 1.93 29.12
C VAL A 150 -0.20 3.14 28.97
N LEU A 151 -1.22 3.03 28.11
CA LEU A 151 -2.12 4.14 27.79
C LEU A 151 -3.43 4.05 28.59
N PRO A 152 -4.12 5.19 28.80
CA PRO A 152 -5.50 5.19 29.26
C PRO A 152 -6.40 4.38 28.32
N LYS A 153 -7.30 3.58 28.90
CA LYS A 153 -8.15 2.61 28.19
C LYS A 153 -9.13 3.30 27.25
N ALA A 154 -9.32 2.73 26.08
CA ALA A 154 -10.36 3.13 25.13
C ALA A 154 -11.64 2.31 25.33
N THR A 155 -12.74 2.77 24.75
CA THR A 155 -13.94 1.96 24.56
C THR A 155 -13.66 0.77 23.63
N THR A 156 -14.64 -0.11 23.45
CA THR A 156 -14.50 -1.26 22.54
C THR A 156 -14.36 -0.87 21.06
N SER A 157 -14.77 0.34 20.68
CA SER A 157 -14.43 0.91 19.37
C SER A 157 -12.94 1.31 19.39
N GLN A 158 -12.15 0.65 18.54
CA GLN A 158 -10.70 0.86 18.46
C GLN A 158 -10.39 2.31 18.04
N PRO A 159 -9.41 3.00 18.64
CA PRO A 159 -8.99 4.29 18.14
C PRO A 159 -8.22 4.15 16.82
N MET A 160 -8.28 5.19 15.98
CA MET A 160 -7.53 5.27 14.72
C MET A 160 -6.26 6.10 14.88
N VAL A 161 -5.24 5.84 14.06
CA VAL A 161 -4.01 6.66 14.00
C VAL A 161 -4.26 7.87 13.09
N PHE A 162 -3.81 9.04 13.52
CA PHE A 162 -3.80 10.28 12.74
C PHE A 162 -2.72 11.23 13.28
N ASP A 163 -2.51 12.36 12.60
CA ASP A 163 -1.69 13.45 13.12
C ASP A 163 -2.58 14.54 13.73
N ALA A 164 -2.47 14.74 15.04
CA ALA A 164 -3.33 15.65 15.79
C ALA A 164 -2.89 17.12 15.73
N ASP A 165 -1.60 17.38 15.61
CA ASP A 165 -1.00 18.70 15.79
C ASP A 165 -0.18 19.16 14.57
N GLY A 166 -0.15 18.36 13.51
CA GLY A 166 0.58 18.67 12.30
C GLY A 166 2.08 18.45 12.44
N THR A 167 2.50 17.64 13.41
CA THR A 167 3.92 17.36 13.71
C THR A 167 4.46 16.10 13.04
N LEU A 168 3.62 15.39 12.29
CA LEU A 168 3.88 14.09 11.68
C LEU A 168 4.08 12.94 12.68
N ARG A 169 3.83 13.18 13.97
CA ARG A 169 3.87 12.15 15.00
C ARG A 169 2.56 11.39 15.05
N ALA A 170 2.65 10.06 15.16
CA ALA A 170 1.48 9.21 15.26
C ALA A 170 0.74 9.48 16.58
N SER A 171 -0.50 9.97 16.49
CA SER A 171 -1.43 10.17 17.59
C SER A 171 -2.68 9.32 17.38
N LEU A 172 -3.51 9.15 18.41
CA LEU A 172 -4.71 8.33 18.33
C LEU A 172 -5.98 9.16 18.53
N LEU A 173 -7.03 8.88 17.75
CA LEU A 173 -8.37 9.45 17.90
C LEU A 173 -9.38 8.35 18.24
N GLY A 174 -10.17 8.54 19.29
CA GLY A 174 -11.22 7.59 19.68
C GLY A 174 -11.96 8.02 20.93
N PHE A 175 -12.54 7.06 21.65
CA PHE A 175 -13.26 7.32 22.89
C PHE A 175 -12.55 6.71 24.09
N GLU A 176 -12.29 7.53 25.11
CA GLU A 176 -11.77 7.07 26.40
C GLU A 176 -12.88 6.34 27.18
N ALA A 177 -12.59 5.15 27.71
CA ALA A 177 -13.53 4.41 28.54
C ALA A 177 -13.48 4.88 30.00
N ARG A 178 -14.53 5.57 30.43
CA ARG A 178 -14.75 5.95 31.85
C ARG A 178 -15.83 5.08 32.48
N GLU A 179 -16.06 5.22 33.79
CA GLU A 179 -17.04 4.40 34.50
C GLU A 179 -18.49 4.66 34.08
N GLU A 180 -18.84 5.90 33.74
CA GLU A 180 -20.23 6.30 33.44
C GLU A 180 -20.44 6.84 32.01
N ASP A 181 -19.39 7.34 31.34
CA ASP A 181 -19.49 7.97 30.02
C ASP A 181 -18.30 7.62 29.10
N ALA A 182 -18.53 7.64 27.79
CA ALA A 182 -17.48 7.63 26.77
C ALA A 182 -17.22 9.06 26.29
N VAL A 183 -15.96 9.49 26.31
CA VAL A 183 -15.58 10.86 25.91
C VAL A 183 -14.62 10.79 24.73
N ALA A 184 -14.93 11.52 23.66
CA ALA A 184 -14.03 11.67 22.53
C ALA A 184 -12.69 12.28 22.99
N ARG A 185 -11.59 11.61 22.68
CA ARG A 185 -10.24 11.96 23.12
C ARG A 185 -9.21 11.76 22.03
N THR A 186 -8.15 12.54 22.15
CA THR A 186 -6.91 12.32 21.44
C THR A 186 -5.84 11.86 22.42
N TRP A 187 -5.17 10.76 22.11
CA TRP A 187 -3.90 10.40 22.73
C TRP A 187 -2.80 11.01 21.87
N LEU A 188 -2.35 12.20 22.27
CA LEU A 188 -1.35 12.98 21.55
C LEU A 188 0.05 12.47 21.88
N SER A 189 0.84 12.12 20.88
CA SER A 189 2.26 11.80 21.11
C SER A 189 3.06 13.06 21.39
N ASN A 190 3.85 13.04 22.45
CA ASN A 190 4.84 14.09 22.76
C ASN A 190 6.29 13.61 22.56
N GLY A 191 6.48 12.46 21.91
CA GLY A 191 7.80 11.83 21.71
C GLY A 191 8.35 11.05 22.91
N SER A 192 7.80 11.22 24.12
CA SER A 192 8.18 10.43 25.31
C SER A 192 7.00 9.65 25.92
N GLY A 193 5.82 9.75 25.31
CA GLY A 193 4.58 9.19 25.83
C GLY A 193 3.37 9.72 25.08
N MET A 194 2.19 9.32 25.57
CA MET A 194 0.90 9.73 25.04
C MET A 194 0.12 10.55 26.08
N ILE A 195 -0.29 11.76 25.71
CA ILE A 195 -1.04 12.68 26.57
C ILE A 195 -2.50 12.73 26.11
N LEU A 196 -3.43 12.50 27.03
CA LEU A 196 -4.86 12.66 26.75
C LEU A 196 -5.25 14.13 26.64
N GLN A 197 -5.86 14.50 25.52
CA GLN A 197 -6.39 15.83 25.26
C GLN A 197 -7.77 15.77 24.60
N SER A 198 -8.45 16.93 24.54
CA SER A 198 -9.63 17.07 23.68
C SER A 198 -9.19 17.01 22.21
N PRO A 199 -9.92 16.30 21.35
CA PRO A 199 -9.59 16.26 19.93
C PRO A 199 -9.57 17.66 19.30
N PRO A 200 -8.66 17.92 18.35
CA PRO A 200 -8.58 19.18 17.60
C PRO A 200 -9.68 19.23 16.52
N LEU A 201 -10.92 18.96 16.93
CA LEU A 201 -12.10 18.87 16.08
C LEU A 201 -13.01 20.07 16.31
N HIS A 202 -13.38 20.75 15.23
CA HIS A 202 -14.20 21.96 15.25
C HIS A 202 -15.55 21.69 14.57
N SER A 203 -16.63 21.74 15.36
CA SER A 203 -18.00 21.62 14.87
C SER A 203 -19.01 22.08 15.93
N ASN A 204 -20.24 22.35 15.50
CA ASN A 204 -21.38 22.56 16.41
C ASN A 204 -22.04 21.24 16.85
N GLU A 205 -21.89 20.18 16.05
CA GLU A 205 -22.57 18.88 16.24
C GLU A 205 -21.74 17.89 17.07
N GLY A 206 -20.42 18.09 17.14
CA GLY A 206 -19.48 17.20 17.81
C GLY A 206 -19.09 15.99 16.97
N MET A 207 -18.13 15.22 17.49
CA MET A 207 -17.72 13.94 16.92
C MET A 207 -18.85 12.91 17.06
N CYS A 208 -19.14 12.19 15.99
CA CYS A 208 -20.13 11.11 16.01
C CYS A 208 -19.70 9.93 16.91
N ASN A 209 -20.66 9.07 17.25
CA ASN A 209 -20.35 7.74 17.79
C ASN A 209 -19.78 6.88 16.66
N LEU A 210 -18.54 6.41 16.86
CA LEU A 210 -17.88 5.52 15.91
C LEU A 210 -18.58 4.17 15.89
N ALA A 211 -18.75 3.61 14.69
CA ALA A 211 -19.23 2.25 14.54
C ALA A 211 -18.23 1.24 15.13
N ASN A 212 -18.71 0.09 15.60
CA ASN A 212 -17.83 -0.97 16.09
C ASN A 212 -18.16 -2.32 15.40
N PRO A 213 -17.36 -2.75 14.40
CA PRO A 213 -16.16 -2.09 13.86
C PRO A 213 -16.47 -0.86 12.97
N HIS A 214 -15.48 0.03 12.78
CA HIS A 214 -15.54 1.14 11.82
C HIS A 214 -14.42 1.07 10.78
N SER A 215 -14.63 1.78 9.67
CA SER A 215 -13.68 1.96 8.57
C SER A 215 -13.18 3.40 8.46
N SER A 216 -13.17 4.15 9.57
CA SER A 216 -12.62 5.52 9.62
C SER A 216 -11.20 5.59 9.04
N ALA A 217 -10.90 6.68 8.35
CA ALA A 217 -9.68 6.84 7.57
C ALA A 217 -9.06 8.24 7.68
N PHE A 218 -7.76 8.33 7.42
CA PHE A 218 -6.98 9.56 7.32
C PHE A 218 -6.49 9.73 5.88
N VAL A 219 -7.21 10.53 5.08
CA VAL A 219 -7.09 10.58 3.61
C VAL A 219 -7.56 11.93 3.07
N ASP A 220 -6.91 12.44 2.02
CA ASP A 220 -7.27 13.71 1.34
C ASP A 220 -8.60 13.56 0.57
N MET A 221 -9.63 14.30 0.99
CA MET A 221 -10.98 14.24 0.45
C MET A 221 -11.39 15.47 -0.36
N ASP A 222 -10.79 16.65 -0.12
CA ASP A 222 -11.10 17.89 -0.85
C ASP A 222 -10.11 18.22 -1.97
N GLY A 223 -9.02 17.47 -2.04
CA GLY A 223 -8.03 17.50 -3.08
C GLY A 223 -6.91 18.53 -2.88
N ASP A 224 -6.68 18.99 -1.66
CA ASP A 224 -5.58 19.88 -1.31
C ASP A 224 -4.24 19.17 -1.02
N CYS A 225 -4.20 17.84 -1.13
CA CYS A 225 -3.07 16.98 -0.81
C CYS A 225 -2.70 16.92 0.69
N ARG A 226 -3.58 17.33 1.59
CA ARG A 226 -3.46 17.09 3.03
C ARG A 226 -4.46 16.02 3.45
N PRO A 227 -4.08 15.09 4.33
CA PRO A 227 -5.05 14.12 4.82
C PRO A 227 -6.11 14.75 5.72
N ASP A 228 -7.36 14.40 5.43
CA ASP A 228 -8.57 14.72 6.19
C ASP A 228 -9.02 13.51 7.01
N LEU A 229 -9.93 13.73 7.97
CA LEU A 229 -10.54 12.63 8.73
C LEU A 229 -11.89 12.25 8.14
N VAL A 230 -12.02 10.98 7.75
CA VAL A 230 -13.31 10.35 7.45
C VAL A 230 -13.67 9.47 8.63
N LEU A 231 -14.73 9.82 9.37
CA LEU A 231 -15.22 9.02 10.50
C LEU A 231 -16.42 8.19 10.06
N ASP A 232 -16.36 6.89 10.29
CA ASP A 232 -17.43 5.94 10.00
C ASP A 232 -18.24 5.65 11.26
N CYS A 233 -19.46 6.16 11.26
CA CYS A 233 -20.30 6.36 12.42
C CYS A 233 -21.50 5.42 12.42
N GLU A 234 -22.07 5.21 13.60
CA GLU A 234 -23.35 4.53 13.77
C GLU A 234 -24.34 5.37 14.55
N THR A 235 -25.63 5.24 14.20
CA THR A 235 -26.69 5.81 15.02
C THR A 235 -27.04 4.83 16.15
N PRO A 236 -26.92 5.22 17.43
CA PRO A 236 -27.15 4.33 18.57
C PRO A 236 -28.47 3.58 18.49
N HIS A 237 -28.45 2.29 18.84
CA HIS A 237 -29.61 1.40 18.83
C HIS A 237 -30.25 1.16 17.45
N THR A 238 -29.56 1.50 16.35
CA THR A 238 -30.01 1.23 14.99
C THR A 238 -28.91 0.54 14.18
N THR A 239 -29.24 0.04 13.00
CA THR A 239 -28.26 -0.47 12.03
C THR A 239 -27.87 0.59 10.99
N GLN A 240 -28.26 1.85 11.19
CA GLN A 240 -27.99 2.93 10.25
C GLN A 240 -26.57 3.46 10.49
N ARG A 241 -25.79 3.50 9.41
CA ARG A 241 -24.43 4.03 9.38
C ARG A 241 -24.40 5.33 8.58
N PHE A 242 -23.45 6.18 8.90
CA PHE A 242 -23.20 7.43 8.20
C PHE A 242 -21.73 7.79 8.32
N ILE A 243 -21.23 8.68 7.48
CA ILE A 243 -19.87 9.19 7.55
C ILE A 243 -19.87 10.67 7.88
N GLN A 244 -18.88 11.10 8.67
CA GLN A 244 -18.52 12.51 8.84
C GLN A 244 -17.17 12.76 8.16
N ILE A 245 -17.04 13.85 7.42
CA ILE A 245 -15.77 14.26 6.79
C ILE A 245 -15.32 15.57 7.41
N TRP A 246 -14.12 15.55 7.98
CA TRP A 246 -13.49 16.66 8.68
C TRP A 246 -12.23 17.11 7.95
N LEU A 247 -12.30 18.29 7.35
CA LEU A 247 -11.21 18.83 6.54
C LEU A 247 -10.07 19.37 7.40
N ASN A 248 -8.84 19.09 7.01
CA ASN A 248 -7.64 19.57 7.66
C ASN A 248 -7.38 21.05 7.34
N ARG A 249 -7.55 21.92 8.34
CA ARG A 249 -7.33 23.37 8.23
C ARG A 249 -5.96 23.80 8.76
N GLY A 250 -4.99 22.88 8.76
CA GLY A 250 -3.63 23.10 9.25
C GLY A 250 -3.62 23.44 10.74
N SER A 251 -3.08 24.62 11.10
CA SER A 251 -3.04 25.05 12.52
C SER A 251 -4.42 25.26 13.14
N GLY A 252 -5.47 25.36 12.32
CA GLY A 252 -6.86 25.43 12.75
C GLY A 252 -7.49 24.09 13.15
N GLY A 253 -6.76 22.97 13.09
CA GLY A 253 -7.28 21.63 13.38
C GLY A 253 -8.19 21.10 12.26
N TYR A 254 -9.14 20.23 12.60
CA TYR A 254 -10.03 19.58 11.64
C TYR A 254 -11.46 20.11 11.77
N GLU A 255 -12.07 20.49 10.65
CA GLU A 255 -13.40 21.12 10.60
C GLU A 255 -14.45 20.20 9.95
N LEU A 256 -15.53 19.89 10.67
CA LEU A 256 -16.63 19.10 10.12
C LEU A 256 -17.28 19.84 8.95
N THR A 257 -17.17 19.27 7.75
CA THR A 257 -17.60 19.93 6.52
C THR A 257 -18.74 19.18 5.82
N ARG A 258 -18.80 17.85 5.97
CA ARG A 258 -19.86 17.01 5.37
C ARG A 258 -20.30 15.90 6.30
N THR A 259 -21.55 15.50 6.17
CA THR A 259 -22.12 14.29 6.77
C THR A 259 -23.00 13.61 5.73
N TYR A 260 -22.83 12.30 5.53
CA TYR A 260 -23.60 11.53 4.56
C TYR A 260 -24.12 10.23 5.18
N ASP A 261 -25.41 9.97 5.01
CA ASP A 261 -25.98 8.67 5.34
C ASP A 261 -25.47 7.63 4.34
N LEU A 262 -24.96 6.51 4.87
CA LEU A 262 -24.59 5.37 4.03
C LEU A 262 -25.85 4.57 3.68
N PRO A 263 -25.88 3.91 2.51
CA PRO A 263 -26.92 2.96 2.17
C PRO A 263 -27.13 1.91 3.27
N ARG A 264 -28.37 1.44 3.41
CA ARG A 264 -28.67 0.42 4.41
C ARG A 264 -27.93 -0.87 4.10
N GLY A 265 -27.37 -1.46 5.14
CA GLY A 265 -26.57 -2.67 5.00
C GLY A 265 -25.25 -2.41 4.29
N SER A 266 -24.65 -1.22 4.44
CA SER A 266 -23.24 -0.97 4.09
C SER A 266 -22.27 -1.75 4.98
N GLY A 267 -21.25 -2.33 4.36
CA GLY A 267 -20.13 -3.03 5.02
C GLY A 267 -18.97 -2.09 5.31
N ALA A 268 -17.77 -2.64 5.41
CA ALA A 268 -16.54 -1.87 5.58
C ALA A 268 -16.25 -1.01 4.33
N LEU A 269 -15.70 0.18 4.57
CA LEU A 269 -15.34 1.16 3.55
C LEU A 269 -13.86 1.04 3.17
N SER A 270 -13.54 1.32 1.91
CA SER A 270 -12.19 1.43 1.38
C SER A 270 -12.06 2.63 0.46
N PHE A 271 -10.84 3.12 0.27
CA PHE A 271 -10.56 4.41 -0.36
C PHE A 271 -9.56 4.24 -1.49
N ALA A 272 -9.94 4.63 -2.70
CA ALA A 272 -9.08 4.57 -3.90
C ALA A 272 -9.66 5.43 -5.03
N ASP A 273 -8.82 5.98 -5.89
CA ASP A 273 -9.23 6.67 -7.13
C ASP A 273 -9.61 5.61 -8.19
N MET A 274 -10.88 5.23 -8.24
CA MET A 274 -11.36 4.10 -9.04
C MET A 274 -11.57 4.45 -10.51
N ASN A 275 -11.66 5.74 -10.83
CA ASN A 275 -11.93 6.25 -12.17
C ASN A 275 -10.75 7.01 -12.80
N ARG A 276 -9.65 7.20 -12.07
CA ARG A 276 -8.43 7.89 -12.50
C ARG A 276 -8.68 9.36 -12.82
N ASP A 277 -9.39 10.06 -11.94
CA ASP A 277 -9.67 11.49 -12.07
C ASP A 277 -8.84 12.38 -11.12
N GLY A 278 -7.99 11.79 -10.29
CA GLY A 278 -7.14 12.50 -9.33
C GLY A 278 -7.86 12.85 -8.02
N THR A 279 -8.96 12.15 -7.72
CA THR A 279 -9.73 12.26 -6.48
C THR A 279 -9.94 10.87 -5.85
N ILE A 280 -9.94 10.79 -4.52
CA ILE A 280 -10.20 9.52 -3.82
C ILE A 280 -11.70 9.25 -3.73
N ASP A 281 -12.11 8.06 -4.20
CA ASP A 281 -13.48 7.56 -4.12
C ASP A 281 -13.67 6.63 -2.90
N ILE A 282 -14.93 6.34 -2.56
CA ILE A 282 -15.29 5.37 -1.52
C ILE A 282 -15.86 4.10 -2.15
N VAL A 283 -15.25 2.95 -1.84
CA VAL A 283 -15.65 1.62 -2.31
C VAL A 283 -16.16 0.79 -1.13
N PHE A 284 -17.33 0.18 -1.26
CA PHE A 284 -17.94 -0.59 -0.16
C PHE A 284 -19.00 -1.59 -0.64
N PRO A 285 -19.19 -2.72 0.06
CA PRO A 285 -20.29 -3.62 -0.22
C PRO A 285 -21.57 -3.19 0.50
N THR A 286 -22.73 -3.44 -0.10
CA THR A 286 -24.04 -3.46 0.57
C THR A 286 -24.60 -4.86 0.53
N CYS A 287 -25.31 -5.33 1.58
CA CYS A 287 -25.96 -6.63 1.58
C CYS A 287 -27.28 -6.56 2.34
N SER A 288 -28.35 -7.12 1.75
CA SER A 288 -29.71 -7.09 2.34
C SER A 288 -29.84 -7.99 3.58
N ARG A 289 -29.12 -9.11 3.59
CA ARG A 289 -29.13 -10.12 4.65
C ARG A 289 -27.71 -10.41 5.11
N ARG A 290 -27.52 -10.51 6.43
CA ARG A 290 -26.20 -10.67 7.06
C ARG A 290 -26.28 -11.66 8.22
N SER A 291 -25.29 -12.53 8.32
CA SER A 291 -25.12 -13.46 9.43
C SER A 291 -24.00 -12.99 10.34
N ALA A 292 -24.32 -12.65 11.59
CA ALA A 292 -23.33 -12.21 12.58
C ALA A 292 -22.36 -13.34 13.01
N THR A 293 -22.75 -14.60 12.85
CA THR A 293 -21.92 -15.75 13.26
C THR A 293 -20.97 -16.18 12.14
N SER A 294 -21.50 -16.34 10.92
CA SER A 294 -20.70 -16.81 9.79
C SER A 294 -20.01 -15.69 9.02
N GLY A 295 -20.40 -14.42 9.23
CA GLY A 295 -19.91 -13.28 8.45
C GLY A 295 -20.46 -13.20 7.02
N ILE A 296 -21.36 -14.11 6.65
CA ILE A 296 -21.89 -14.18 5.29
C ILE A 296 -22.96 -13.10 5.07
N GLY A 297 -22.75 -12.29 4.04
CA GLY A 297 -23.71 -11.37 3.43
C GLY A 297 -24.32 -11.97 2.16
N GLN A 298 -25.63 -11.86 2.02
CA GLN A 298 -26.39 -12.33 0.85
C GLN A 298 -27.04 -11.16 0.11
N GLU A 299 -27.32 -11.36 -1.18
CA GLU A 299 -27.86 -10.34 -2.09
C GLU A 299 -27.03 -9.06 -2.02
N CYS A 300 -25.72 -9.22 -2.18
CA CYS A 300 -24.79 -8.11 -2.04
C CYS A 300 -24.61 -7.33 -3.35
N GLU A 301 -24.30 -6.05 -3.21
CA GLU A 301 -23.89 -5.16 -4.30
C GLU A 301 -22.53 -4.55 -3.96
N LEU A 302 -21.71 -4.30 -4.98
CA LEU A 302 -20.45 -3.59 -4.86
C LEU A 302 -20.68 -2.14 -5.28
N ASN A 303 -20.44 -1.21 -4.36
CA ASN A 303 -20.74 0.21 -4.56
C ASN A 303 -19.47 1.03 -4.66
N ILE A 304 -19.48 2.01 -5.54
CA ILE A 304 -18.47 3.06 -5.65
C ILE A 304 -19.19 4.40 -5.61
N ALA A 305 -18.89 5.21 -4.58
CA ALA A 305 -19.28 6.61 -4.53
C ALA A 305 -18.08 7.45 -4.99
N TYR A 306 -18.20 8.00 -6.20
CA TYR A 306 -17.16 8.81 -6.82
C TYR A 306 -17.11 10.20 -6.18
N ASN A 307 -15.92 10.69 -5.85
CA ASN A 307 -15.75 11.98 -5.21
C ASN A 307 -15.82 13.12 -6.22
N LYS A 308 -16.97 13.78 -6.26
CA LYS A 308 -17.23 14.84 -7.23
C LYS A 308 -16.54 16.12 -6.81
N GLN A 309 -15.37 16.36 -7.37
CA GLN A 309 -14.64 17.62 -7.27
C GLN A 309 -14.64 18.39 -8.60
N VAL A 310 -14.09 19.60 -8.60
CA VAL A 310 -13.79 20.33 -9.82
C VAL A 310 -12.98 19.47 -10.81
N PRO A 311 -13.28 19.55 -12.11
CA PRO A 311 -12.58 18.76 -13.11
C PRO A 311 -11.15 19.26 -13.33
N ILE A 312 -10.36 18.50 -14.08
CA ILE A 312 -9.04 18.94 -14.57
C ILE A 312 -9.21 19.73 -15.88
N CYS A 313 -8.57 20.89 -15.97
CA CYS A 313 -8.54 21.76 -17.14
C CYS A 313 -7.70 21.13 -18.28
N SER A 314 -7.81 21.68 -19.49
CA SER A 314 -6.91 21.31 -20.59
C SER A 314 -5.49 21.92 -20.46
N GLY A 315 -5.32 22.93 -19.61
CA GLY A 315 -4.07 23.67 -19.43
C GLY A 315 -3.28 23.22 -18.20
N GLU A 316 -2.05 23.74 -18.08
CA GLU A 316 -1.18 23.45 -16.94
C GLU A 316 -1.66 24.12 -15.65
N GLN A 317 -2.18 25.34 -15.73
CA GLN A 317 -2.56 26.13 -14.57
C GLN A 317 -4.04 25.95 -14.21
N ALA A 318 -4.33 26.03 -12.92
CA ALA A 318 -5.69 26.09 -12.41
C ALA A 318 -6.44 27.34 -12.90
N VAL A 319 -7.76 27.21 -13.07
CA VAL A 319 -8.62 28.29 -13.54
C VAL A 319 -9.63 28.64 -12.45
N PHE A 320 -9.71 29.94 -12.14
CA PHE A 320 -10.62 30.50 -11.15
C PHE A 320 -11.68 31.40 -11.82
N THR A 321 -12.89 31.41 -11.26
CA THR A 321 -13.98 32.29 -11.70
C THR A 321 -14.10 33.47 -10.75
N GLY A 322 -14.16 34.70 -11.29
CA GLY A 322 -14.42 35.90 -10.49
C GLY A 322 -13.22 36.45 -9.72
N GLY A 323 -12.01 35.91 -9.94
CA GLY A 323 -10.80 36.31 -9.24
C GLY A 323 -9.64 35.34 -9.50
N ASP A 324 -8.69 35.34 -8.57
CA ASP A 324 -7.55 34.43 -8.47
C ASP A 324 -7.79 33.33 -7.41
N ALA A 325 -6.74 32.66 -6.94
CA ALA A 325 -6.85 31.62 -5.92
C ALA A 325 -7.34 32.13 -4.55
N GLU A 326 -7.13 33.42 -4.24
CA GLU A 326 -7.53 33.99 -2.95
C GLU A 326 -8.97 34.53 -2.96
N SER A 327 -9.42 35.02 -4.12
CA SER A 327 -10.68 35.76 -4.24
C SER A 327 -11.73 35.09 -5.15
N GLY A 328 -11.31 34.16 -5.98
CA GLY A 328 -12.15 33.47 -6.96
C GLY A 328 -12.58 32.07 -6.52
N THR A 329 -13.55 31.51 -7.24
CA THR A 329 -13.98 30.11 -7.05
C THR A 329 -13.24 29.19 -8.02
N LEU A 330 -12.63 28.12 -7.52
CA LEU A 330 -11.96 27.12 -8.35
C LEU A 330 -12.95 26.52 -9.36
N LYS A 331 -12.59 26.60 -10.65
CA LYS A 331 -13.41 26.09 -11.75
C LYS A 331 -12.89 24.74 -12.25
N CYS A 332 -11.58 24.62 -12.38
CA CYS A 332 -10.89 23.38 -12.72
C CYS A 332 -9.42 23.45 -12.26
N ARG A 333 -8.84 22.30 -11.96
CA ARG A 333 -7.41 22.16 -11.61
C ARG A 333 -6.56 22.05 -12.86
N GLY A 334 -5.38 22.66 -12.86
CA GLY A 334 -4.44 22.48 -13.95
C GLY A 334 -3.68 21.15 -13.82
N TRP A 335 -3.12 20.64 -14.91
CA TRP A 335 -2.28 19.42 -14.86
C TRP A 335 -1.04 19.54 -13.96
N SER A 336 -0.60 20.79 -13.74
CA SER A 336 0.52 21.14 -12.86
C SER A 336 0.08 21.44 -11.42
N ASP A 337 -1.22 21.64 -11.17
CA ASP A 337 -1.80 22.22 -9.97
C ASP A 337 -2.91 21.32 -9.39
N LEU A 338 -2.58 20.04 -9.14
CA LEU A 338 -3.55 19.06 -8.63
C LEU A 338 -3.86 19.22 -7.12
N CYS A 339 -2.97 19.86 -6.36
CA CYS A 339 -3.11 20.09 -4.92
C CYS A 339 -3.71 21.47 -4.64
N ILE A 340 -4.99 21.64 -4.95
CA ILE A 340 -5.76 22.86 -4.62
C ILE A 340 -7.09 22.40 -4.05
N ALA A 341 -7.43 22.86 -2.85
CA ALA A 341 -8.68 22.49 -2.19
C ALA A 341 -9.93 22.79 -3.03
N ASP A 342 -10.88 21.87 -3.00
CA ASP A 342 -12.26 22.10 -3.44
C ASP A 342 -13.23 21.76 -2.30
N ASP A 343 -13.42 22.70 -1.39
CA ASP A 343 -14.37 22.63 -0.27
C ASP A 343 -15.82 22.33 -0.70
N ARG A 344 -16.16 22.37 -1.99
CA ARG A 344 -17.49 22.06 -2.54
C ARG A 344 -17.61 20.63 -3.04
N PHE A 345 -16.63 19.77 -2.78
CA PHE A 345 -16.72 18.36 -3.11
C PHE A 345 -18.00 17.73 -2.55
N GLU A 346 -18.49 16.72 -3.26
CA GLU A 346 -19.76 16.06 -2.97
C GLU A 346 -19.64 14.54 -3.20
N LEU A 347 -20.29 13.77 -2.33
CA LEU A 347 -20.48 12.34 -2.51
C LEU A 347 -21.97 12.07 -2.66
N GLU A 348 -22.32 11.21 -3.60
CA GLU A 348 -23.70 10.83 -3.88
C GLU A 348 -23.85 9.32 -3.69
N PHE A 349 -24.94 8.90 -3.03
CA PHE A 349 -25.25 7.48 -2.72
C PHE A 349 -26.58 7.05 -3.36
N ASP A 350 -26.92 7.66 -4.50
CA ASP A 350 -28.16 7.42 -5.25
C ASP A 350 -27.83 6.82 -6.62
N MET A 351 -28.51 5.72 -6.97
CA MET A 351 -28.45 5.04 -8.27
C MET A 351 -28.79 5.93 -9.47
N SER A 352 -29.49 7.05 -9.25
CA SER A 352 -29.77 8.03 -10.32
C SER A 352 -28.54 8.90 -10.69
N SER A 353 -27.54 8.95 -9.80
CA SER A 353 -26.32 9.73 -9.97
C SER A 353 -25.36 9.11 -10.98
N GLU A 354 -24.59 9.95 -11.65
CA GLU A 354 -23.42 9.51 -12.45
C GLU A 354 -22.14 9.34 -11.62
N TYR A 355 -22.19 9.79 -10.37
CA TYR A 355 -21.11 9.68 -9.37
C TYR A 355 -21.39 8.54 -8.36
N TYR A 356 -22.32 7.66 -8.67
CA TYR A 356 -22.57 6.45 -7.89
C TYR A 356 -22.73 5.24 -8.82
N SER A 357 -21.99 4.18 -8.52
CA SER A 357 -22.10 2.89 -9.21
C SER A 357 -22.46 1.82 -8.19
N SER A 358 -23.48 1.01 -8.49
CA SER A 358 -23.79 -0.19 -7.70
C SER A 358 -23.93 -1.39 -8.64
N ILE A 359 -23.15 -2.42 -8.37
CA ILE A 359 -23.03 -3.60 -9.21
C ILE A 359 -23.47 -4.81 -8.40
N PRO A 360 -24.59 -5.47 -8.76
CA PRO A 360 -25.02 -6.68 -8.06
C PRO A 360 -23.96 -7.77 -8.15
N LEU A 361 -23.56 -8.34 -7.01
CA LEU A 361 -22.49 -9.35 -6.94
C LEU A 361 -22.78 -10.55 -7.85
N ALA A 362 -24.03 -11.02 -7.87
CA ALA A 362 -24.46 -12.13 -8.71
C ALA A 362 -24.23 -11.88 -10.22
N SER A 363 -24.18 -10.62 -10.67
CA SER A 363 -23.92 -10.29 -12.07
C SER A 363 -22.47 -10.47 -12.50
N LEU A 364 -21.53 -10.53 -11.55
CA LEU A 364 -20.10 -10.73 -11.79
C LEU A 364 -19.73 -12.20 -12.03
N PHE A 365 -20.62 -13.11 -11.64
CA PHE A 365 -20.39 -14.55 -11.73
C PHE A 365 -21.23 -15.17 -12.86
N PRO A 366 -20.77 -16.25 -13.49
CA PRO A 366 -21.57 -16.96 -14.48
C PRO A 366 -22.81 -17.58 -13.80
N VAL A 367 -23.96 -17.58 -14.50
CA VAL A 367 -25.25 -18.09 -14.00
C VAL A 367 -25.16 -19.52 -13.44
N SER A 368 -24.24 -20.33 -13.98
CA SER A 368 -23.99 -21.71 -13.52
C SER A 368 -23.32 -21.83 -12.14
N ALA A 369 -22.80 -20.74 -11.57
CA ALA A 369 -22.05 -20.75 -10.32
C ALA A 369 -22.92 -20.62 -9.05
N GLY A 370 -24.24 -20.51 -9.19
CA GLY A 370 -25.16 -20.25 -8.08
C GLY A 370 -25.21 -18.77 -7.70
N GLU A 371 -25.85 -18.44 -6.56
CA GLU A 371 -25.83 -17.08 -6.01
C GLU A 371 -24.63 -16.91 -5.07
N PRO A 372 -23.59 -16.16 -5.47
CA PRO A 372 -22.42 -15.94 -4.62
C PRO A 372 -22.82 -15.09 -3.41
N SER A 373 -22.30 -15.45 -2.24
CA SER A 373 -22.42 -14.65 -1.02
C SER A 373 -21.06 -14.02 -0.67
N LEU A 374 -21.07 -12.83 -0.08
CA LEU A 374 -19.84 -12.13 0.32
C LEU A 374 -19.51 -12.45 1.77
N LEU A 375 -18.23 -12.67 2.09
CA LEU A 375 -17.77 -12.78 3.47
C LEU A 375 -17.37 -11.38 3.97
N LEU A 376 -18.15 -10.83 4.91
CA LEU A 376 -18.04 -9.45 5.41
C LEU A 376 -17.11 -9.32 6.62
N HIS A 377 -16.90 -10.41 7.34
CA HIS A 377 -15.98 -10.50 8.48
C HIS A 377 -15.52 -11.95 8.63
N VAL A 378 -14.43 -12.15 9.38
CA VAL A 378 -13.92 -13.51 9.65
C VAL A 378 -14.98 -14.33 10.39
N PRO A 379 -15.26 -15.59 9.99
CA PRO A 379 -16.22 -16.45 10.67
C PRO A 379 -15.88 -16.60 12.16
N GLY A 380 -16.88 -16.46 13.03
CA GLY A 380 -16.68 -16.50 14.48
C GLY A 380 -16.00 -15.28 15.10
N SER A 381 -15.61 -14.27 14.31
CA SER A 381 -14.98 -13.03 14.79
C SER A 381 -15.55 -11.81 14.06
N SER A 382 -16.72 -11.34 14.51
CA SER A 382 -17.40 -10.17 13.92
C SER A 382 -16.67 -8.85 14.10
N SER A 383 -15.64 -8.80 14.96
CA SER A 383 -14.77 -7.64 15.17
C SER A 383 -13.68 -7.48 14.10
N ILE A 384 -13.53 -8.44 13.18
CA ILE A 384 -12.50 -8.42 12.12
C ILE A 384 -13.20 -8.32 10.76
N PRO A 385 -13.47 -7.09 10.27
CA PRO A 385 -14.12 -6.89 9.00
C PRO A 385 -13.23 -7.32 7.83
N LEU A 386 -13.86 -7.70 6.72
CA LEU A 386 -13.21 -8.00 5.45
C LEU A 386 -13.66 -6.98 4.40
N PRO A 387 -12.95 -5.85 4.26
CA PRO A 387 -13.28 -4.85 3.25
C PRO A 387 -12.96 -5.35 1.83
N LEU A 388 -13.53 -4.67 0.83
CA LEU A 388 -13.10 -4.80 -0.56
C LEU A 388 -11.74 -4.09 -0.69
N ARG A 389 -10.67 -4.83 -0.99
CA ARG A 389 -9.31 -4.27 -0.94
C ARG A 389 -8.86 -3.76 -2.31
N PRO A 390 -8.74 -2.44 -2.50
CA PRO A 390 -8.21 -1.89 -3.74
C PRO A 390 -6.71 -2.18 -3.90
N GLY A 391 -6.30 -2.48 -5.13
CA GLY A 391 -4.90 -2.64 -5.52
C GLY A 391 -4.81 -2.89 -7.03
N ASP A 392 -3.78 -2.36 -7.68
CA ASP A 392 -3.63 -2.43 -9.14
C ASP A 392 -2.67 -3.56 -9.51
N TYR A 393 -3.20 -4.78 -9.69
CA TYR A 393 -2.36 -5.97 -9.88
C TYR A 393 -1.83 -6.09 -11.32
N ASN A 394 -2.55 -5.50 -12.28
CA ASN A 394 -2.19 -5.51 -13.70
C ASN A 394 -1.42 -4.24 -14.12
N VAL A 395 -1.25 -3.30 -13.19
CA VAL A 395 -0.46 -2.09 -13.30
C VAL A 395 -1.01 -1.13 -14.37
N ASP A 396 -2.31 -1.20 -14.68
CA ASP A 396 -2.94 -0.41 -15.76
C ASP A 396 -3.31 1.03 -15.36
N GLY A 397 -3.20 1.33 -14.06
CA GLY A 397 -3.50 2.59 -13.44
C GLY A 397 -4.93 2.76 -12.95
N TYR A 398 -5.72 1.68 -12.93
CA TYR A 398 -7.04 1.63 -12.32
C TYR A 398 -7.04 0.58 -11.21
N PRO A 399 -7.32 0.95 -9.95
CA PRO A 399 -7.34 -0.02 -8.87
C PRO A 399 -8.36 -1.14 -9.11
N ASP A 400 -7.90 -2.38 -9.00
CA ASP A 400 -8.70 -3.61 -8.98
C ASP A 400 -9.13 -3.93 -7.55
N LEU A 401 -9.98 -4.96 -7.34
CA LEU A 401 -10.45 -5.33 -6.00
C LEU A 401 -10.18 -6.80 -5.67
N ILE A 402 -9.77 -7.06 -4.43
CA ILE A 402 -9.88 -8.38 -3.80
C ILE A 402 -11.11 -8.44 -2.90
N MET A 403 -11.82 -9.56 -2.96
CA MET A 403 -12.91 -9.90 -2.04
C MET A 403 -12.92 -11.38 -1.69
N THR A 404 -13.56 -11.74 -0.57
CA THR A 404 -13.78 -13.13 -0.17
C THR A 404 -15.25 -13.50 -0.30
N VAL A 405 -15.53 -14.59 -0.99
CA VAL A 405 -16.88 -15.09 -1.27
C VAL A 405 -17.08 -16.47 -0.66
N SER A 406 -18.32 -16.78 -0.30
CA SER A 406 -18.76 -18.12 0.09
C SER A 406 -19.59 -18.72 -1.04
N ASN A 407 -19.26 -19.96 -1.43
CA ASN A 407 -19.98 -20.70 -2.46
C ASN A 407 -20.19 -22.17 -2.03
N ASP A 408 -21.41 -22.65 -2.22
CA ASP A 408 -21.85 -24.02 -1.94
C ASP A 408 -21.10 -25.10 -2.75
N THR A 409 -20.37 -24.69 -3.80
CA THR A 409 -19.65 -25.59 -4.72
C THR A 409 -18.13 -25.53 -4.60
N ALA A 410 -17.59 -24.70 -3.68
CA ALA A 410 -16.16 -24.47 -3.55
C ALA A 410 -15.41 -25.62 -2.88
N ALA A 411 -15.98 -26.30 -1.87
CA ALA A 411 -15.26 -27.35 -1.15
C ALA A 411 -15.48 -28.75 -1.78
N PRO A 412 -14.40 -29.49 -2.13
CA PRO A 412 -14.52 -30.89 -2.53
C PRO A 412 -14.96 -31.75 -1.33
N SER A 413 -16.00 -32.57 -1.50
CA SER A 413 -16.46 -33.45 -0.43
C SER A 413 -15.53 -34.65 -0.24
N GLY A 414 -15.21 -34.98 1.01
CA GLY A 414 -14.42 -36.16 1.34
C GLY A 414 -15.08 -37.50 0.96
N GLY A 415 -14.33 -38.35 0.25
CA GLY A 415 -14.56 -39.80 0.15
C GLY A 415 -14.70 -40.38 -1.26
N ILE A 416 -14.17 -41.61 -1.46
CA ILE A 416 -14.15 -42.41 -2.69
C ILE A 416 -15.57 -42.71 -3.27
N PHE A 417 -16.63 -42.42 -2.51
CA PHE A 417 -18.02 -42.62 -2.89
C PHE A 417 -18.78 -41.29 -3.02
N GLY A 418 -18.33 -40.43 -3.94
CA GLY A 418 -19.07 -39.27 -4.50
C GLY A 418 -20.12 -38.63 -3.59
N GLY A 419 -19.67 -37.77 -2.67
CA GLY A 419 -20.54 -36.87 -1.90
C GLY A 419 -20.87 -35.58 -2.66
N SER A 420 -21.90 -34.86 -2.20
CA SER A 420 -22.22 -33.49 -2.65
C SER A 420 -21.10 -32.54 -2.22
N ARG A 421 -20.67 -31.63 -3.10
CA ARG A 421 -19.73 -30.53 -2.76
C ARG A 421 -20.25 -29.77 -1.52
N GLY A 422 -19.33 -29.43 -0.62
CA GLY A 422 -19.63 -28.66 0.59
C GLY A 422 -19.49 -27.16 0.37
N THR A 423 -20.01 -26.37 1.31
CA THR A 423 -19.85 -24.92 1.34
C THR A 423 -18.39 -24.56 1.65
N GLY A 424 -17.70 -23.89 0.73
CA GLY A 424 -16.34 -23.39 0.92
C GLY A 424 -16.26 -21.87 0.76
N THR A 425 -15.12 -21.29 1.14
CA THR A 425 -14.84 -19.85 0.98
C THR A 425 -13.61 -19.65 0.11
N GLN A 426 -13.74 -18.77 -0.89
CA GLN A 426 -12.66 -18.45 -1.83
C GLN A 426 -12.45 -16.95 -1.87
N PHE A 427 -11.23 -16.50 -2.11
CA PHE A 427 -11.04 -15.12 -2.55
C PHE A 427 -11.15 -15.02 -4.07
N LYS A 428 -11.51 -13.83 -4.56
CA LYS A 428 -11.58 -13.52 -5.97
C LYS A 428 -10.98 -12.13 -6.21
N VAL A 429 -10.36 -11.98 -7.37
CA VAL A 429 -9.87 -10.69 -7.88
C VAL A 429 -10.85 -10.19 -8.93
N LEU A 430 -11.18 -8.91 -8.85
CA LEU A 430 -12.06 -8.19 -9.75
C LEU A 430 -11.26 -7.13 -10.50
N GLU A 431 -11.06 -7.35 -11.80
CA GLU A 431 -10.36 -6.43 -12.70
C GLU A 431 -11.24 -5.22 -13.02
N ASN A 432 -10.76 -4.01 -12.77
CA ASN A 432 -11.44 -2.76 -13.06
C ASN A 432 -11.33 -2.42 -14.54
N VAL A 433 -12.43 -2.57 -15.29
CA VAL A 433 -12.45 -2.42 -16.74
C VAL A 433 -13.38 -1.30 -17.21
N PRO A 434 -13.08 -0.65 -18.34
CA PRO A 434 -14.01 0.29 -18.96
C PRO A 434 -15.33 -0.40 -19.30
N CYS A 435 -16.43 0.31 -19.09
CA CYS A 435 -17.75 -0.21 -19.43
C CYS A 435 -17.84 -0.52 -20.92
N GLY A 436 -18.40 -1.69 -21.22
CA GLY A 436 -18.51 -2.18 -22.58
C GLY A 436 -19.56 -3.26 -22.72
N LYS A 437 -19.67 -3.82 -23.92
CA LYS A 437 -20.61 -4.91 -24.19
C LYS A 437 -20.20 -6.14 -23.36
N ASN A 438 -21.15 -6.70 -22.61
CA ASN A 438 -20.95 -7.85 -21.72
C ASN A 438 -20.10 -7.58 -20.46
N VAL A 439 -19.90 -6.32 -20.08
CA VAL A 439 -19.37 -6.01 -18.75
C VAL A 439 -20.56 -5.88 -17.78
N PRO A 440 -20.58 -6.63 -16.66
CA PRO A 440 -21.62 -6.50 -15.65
C PRO A 440 -21.79 -5.03 -15.20
N GLY A 441 -22.99 -4.63 -14.78
CA GLY A 441 -23.26 -3.22 -14.43
C GLY A 441 -23.28 -2.22 -15.60
N CYS A 442 -22.84 -2.61 -16.80
CA CYS A 442 -22.81 -1.75 -17.99
C CYS A 442 -23.96 -2.11 -18.96
N GLY A 443 -25.04 -1.31 -18.96
CA GLY A 443 -26.26 -1.53 -19.76
C GLY A 443 -26.77 -0.24 -20.42
N GLY A 444 -27.63 -0.35 -21.44
CA GLY A 444 -27.92 0.66 -22.48
C GLY A 444 -28.53 2.02 -22.09
N ASN A 445 -28.49 2.41 -20.82
CA ASN A 445 -28.80 3.75 -20.29
C ASN A 445 -27.92 4.13 -19.07
N SER A 446 -26.93 3.31 -18.67
CA SER A 446 -26.10 3.62 -17.50
C SER A 446 -25.04 4.67 -17.88
N LYS A 447 -24.91 5.69 -17.03
CA LYS A 447 -23.84 6.70 -17.12
C LYS A 447 -22.52 6.20 -16.53
N ILE A 448 -22.51 4.96 -16.03
CA ILE A 448 -21.37 4.27 -15.45
C ILE A 448 -20.30 4.08 -16.52
N LYS A 449 -19.08 4.55 -16.25
CA LYS A 449 -17.95 4.50 -17.20
C LYS A 449 -17.06 3.27 -17.00
N ARG A 450 -17.04 2.69 -15.81
CA ARG A 450 -16.20 1.54 -15.44
C ARG A 450 -16.95 0.56 -14.55
N SER A 451 -16.59 -0.71 -14.63
CA SER A 451 -17.13 -1.77 -13.78
C SER A 451 -16.10 -2.89 -13.65
N PHE A 452 -16.48 -4.07 -13.19
CA PHE A 452 -15.56 -5.15 -12.89
C PHE A 452 -15.76 -6.38 -13.76
N LYS A 453 -14.67 -7.12 -13.98
CA LYS A 453 -14.67 -8.49 -14.47
C LYS A 453 -13.99 -9.40 -13.47
N LEU A 454 -14.52 -10.61 -13.33
CA LEU A 454 -13.92 -11.64 -12.48
C LEU A 454 -12.66 -12.23 -13.14
N GLY A 455 -11.54 -12.19 -12.43
CA GLY A 455 -10.31 -12.90 -12.82
C GLY A 455 -10.56 -14.41 -12.84
N THR A 456 -10.53 -15.02 -14.03
CA THR A 456 -10.83 -16.44 -14.24
C THR A 456 -10.11 -17.00 -15.46
N GLY A 457 -10.02 -18.32 -15.53
CA GLY A 457 -9.49 -19.02 -16.70
C GLY A 457 -7.99 -19.30 -16.58
N ARG A 458 -7.28 -19.23 -17.71
CA ARG A 458 -5.85 -19.60 -17.75
C ARG A 458 -5.03 -18.65 -16.89
N GLY A 459 -4.22 -19.20 -16.00
CA GLY A 459 -3.37 -18.47 -15.07
C GLY A 459 -4.03 -18.13 -13.73
N TRP A 460 -5.29 -18.51 -13.53
CA TRP A 460 -6.05 -18.28 -12.28
C TRP A 460 -6.26 -19.56 -11.46
N GLU A 461 -5.71 -20.69 -11.91
CA GLU A 461 -5.95 -22.01 -11.32
C GLU A 461 -5.61 -22.03 -9.82
N SER A 462 -4.51 -21.40 -9.39
CA SER A 462 -4.14 -21.33 -7.97
C SER A 462 -5.16 -20.56 -7.10
N VAL A 463 -5.90 -19.61 -7.66
CA VAL A 463 -7.00 -18.92 -6.96
C VAL A 463 -8.21 -19.84 -6.83
N ASP A 464 -8.52 -20.59 -7.88
CA ASP A 464 -9.65 -21.51 -7.90
C ASP A 464 -9.42 -22.78 -7.05
N ASP A 465 -8.15 -23.18 -6.85
CA ASP A 465 -7.75 -24.34 -6.05
C ASP A 465 -7.84 -24.12 -4.54
N ILE A 466 -7.85 -22.86 -4.07
CA ILE A 466 -8.01 -22.52 -2.65
C ILE A 466 -9.51 -22.44 -2.31
N TRP A 467 -9.99 -23.33 -1.44
CA TRP A 467 -11.42 -23.41 -1.05
C TRP A 467 -11.71 -23.09 0.41
N ASP A 468 -10.68 -22.75 1.19
CA ASP A 468 -10.75 -22.50 2.62
C ASP A 468 -10.25 -21.10 3.03
N ALA A 469 -10.30 -20.14 2.11
CA ALA A 469 -9.83 -18.76 2.32
C ALA A 469 -10.77 -17.97 3.24
N VAL A 470 -10.25 -17.30 4.25
CA VAL A 470 -10.98 -16.41 5.17
C VAL A 470 -10.67 -14.93 4.98
N GLY A 471 -9.77 -14.61 4.06
CA GLY A 471 -9.37 -13.25 3.70
C GLY A 471 -8.20 -13.27 2.73
N ALA A 472 -7.97 -12.17 2.02
CA ALA A 472 -6.78 -11.98 1.20
C ALA A 472 -6.37 -10.51 1.22
N SER A 473 -5.11 -10.20 0.95
CA SER A 473 -4.56 -8.83 0.92
C SER A 473 -3.44 -8.71 -0.12
N TRP A 474 -3.31 -7.53 -0.69
CA TRP A 474 -2.23 -7.19 -1.62
C TRP A 474 -0.91 -6.99 -0.85
N LEU A 475 0.17 -7.53 -1.39
CA LEU A 475 1.52 -7.34 -0.88
C LEU A 475 2.54 -7.59 -1.99
N ASP A 476 3.49 -6.69 -2.23
CA ASP A 476 4.64 -6.96 -3.10
C ASP A 476 5.74 -7.60 -2.23
N VAL A 477 5.77 -8.94 -2.19
CA VAL A 477 6.59 -9.73 -1.26
C VAL A 477 8.06 -9.74 -1.69
N ASP A 478 8.30 -10.00 -2.98
CA ASP A 478 9.65 -10.10 -3.54
C ASP A 478 10.26 -8.72 -3.87
N ALA A 479 9.51 -7.62 -3.62
CA ALA A 479 9.86 -6.25 -3.97
C ALA A 479 10.21 -6.10 -5.47
N ASP A 480 9.48 -6.82 -6.33
CA ASP A 480 9.78 -6.95 -7.75
C ASP A 480 8.94 -6.02 -8.64
N GLY A 481 8.04 -5.25 -8.03
CA GLY A 481 7.19 -4.31 -8.74
C GLY A 481 5.87 -4.90 -9.21
N THR A 482 5.45 -6.03 -8.66
CA THR A 482 4.13 -6.62 -8.87
C THR A 482 3.40 -6.79 -7.56
N LEU A 483 2.08 -6.60 -7.55
CA LEU A 483 1.28 -6.91 -6.36
C LEU A 483 0.97 -8.41 -6.34
N ASP A 484 1.53 -9.10 -5.36
CA ASP A 484 1.20 -10.48 -5.00
C ASP A 484 0.00 -10.52 -4.04
N ILE A 485 -0.44 -11.73 -3.72
CA ILE A 485 -1.60 -11.95 -2.85
C ILE A 485 -1.20 -12.79 -1.65
N MET A 486 -1.36 -12.22 -0.46
CA MET A 486 -1.34 -12.97 0.80
C MET A 486 -2.76 -13.45 1.12
N VAL A 487 -2.94 -14.75 1.31
CA VAL A 487 -4.23 -15.39 1.58
C VAL A 487 -4.24 -15.93 3.01
N HIS A 488 -5.23 -15.51 3.80
CA HIS A 488 -5.54 -16.11 5.09
C HIS A 488 -6.50 -17.29 4.90
N ARG A 489 -6.23 -18.40 5.59
CA ARG A 489 -6.92 -19.67 5.38
C ARG A 489 -7.35 -20.30 6.72
N THR A 490 -8.41 -21.10 6.69
CA THR A 490 -8.83 -21.86 7.87
C THR A 490 -7.83 -22.97 8.22
N GLY A 491 -7.07 -23.48 7.24
CA GLY A 491 -6.20 -24.64 7.38
C GLY A 491 -6.94 -25.97 7.18
N GLU A 492 -8.23 -25.95 6.83
CA GLU A 492 -8.99 -27.17 6.54
C GLU A 492 -8.46 -27.91 5.30
N GLN A 493 -7.93 -27.18 4.31
CA GLN A 493 -7.45 -27.76 3.06
C GLN A 493 -6.09 -28.46 3.20
N ASP A 494 -5.11 -27.81 3.82
CA ASP A 494 -3.72 -28.31 3.87
C ASP A 494 -2.95 -27.93 5.15
N GLN A 495 -3.67 -27.56 6.22
CA GLN A 495 -3.14 -27.08 7.51
C GLN A 495 -2.46 -25.70 7.48
N ASN A 496 -2.12 -25.14 6.32
CA ASN A 496 -1.54 -23.80 6.26
C ASN A 496 -2.59 -22.74 6.62
N LYS A 497 -2.22 -21.79 7.49
CA LYS A 497 -3.06 -20.64 7.84
C LYS A 497 -2.82 -19.43 6.95
N VAL A 498 -1.66 -19.37 6.31
CA VAL A 498 -1.25 -18.30 5.40
C VAL A 498 -0.64 -18.93 4.15
N THR A 499 -0.96 -18.41 2.98
CA THR A 499 -0.38 -18.83 1.70
C THR A 499 -0.21 -17.61 0.81
N PHE A 500 0.87 -17.57 0.03
CA PHE A 500 1.15 -16.48 -0.89
C PHE A 500 0.95 -16.96 -2.33
N LEU A 501 0.28 -16.15 -3.15
CA LEU A 501 0.27 -16.33 -4.60
C LEU A 501 1.10 -15.23 -5.26
N GLN A 502 2.16 -15.61 -5.96
CA GLN A 502 2.99 -14.69 -6.72
C GLN A 502 2.26 -14.29 -8.01
N ASN A 503 2.19 -12.99 -8.28
CA ASN A 503 1.67 -12.46 -9.53
C ASN A 503 2.76 -12.45 -10.61
N ASN A 504 2.73 -13.44 -11.50
CA ASN A 504 3.68 -13.55 -12.60
C ASN A 504 3.01 -13.28 -13.96
N PHE A 505 1.92 -12.50 -13.99
CA PHE A 505 1.34 -12.03 -15.25
C PHE A 505 2.25 -11.00 -15.91
N TYR A 506 2.46 -11.12 -17.22
CA TYR A 506 3.28 -10.16 -17.94
C TYR A 506 2.43 -9.00 -18.44
N HIS A 507 2.63 -7.83 -17.83
CA HIS A 507 2.01 -6.59 -18.27
C HIS A 507 3.05 -5.65 -18.89
N ASP A 508 2.77 -5.16 -20.09
CA ASP A 508 3.52 -4.06 -20.71
C ASP A 508 3.05 -2.75 -20.06
N ALA A 509 3.38 -2.54 -18.79
CA ALA A 509 2.98 -1.40 -17.98
C ALA A 509 4.07 -1.06 -16.94
N PHE A 510 3.97 0.11 -16.34
CA PHE A 510 4.96 0.61 -15.40
C PHE A 510 4.35 0.90 -14.05
N PHE A 511 5.10 0.67 -12.98
CA PHE A 511 4.68 0.99 -11.61
C PHE A 511 5.53 2.09 -11.00
N LEU A 512 5.05 2.64 -9.89
CA LEU A 512 5.81 3.43 -8.94
C LEU A 512 5.50 2.92 -7.53
N LYS A 513 6.53 2.60 -6.76
CA LYS A 513 6.39 2.27 -5.33
C LYS A 513 6.85 3.48 -4.53
N ALA A 514 6.01 4.04 -3.67
CA ALA A 514 6.33 5.25 -2.93
C ALA A 514 6.10 5.07 -1.43
N GLN A 515 7.00 5.60 -0.60
CA GLN A 515 6.88 5.56 0.86
C GLN A 515 7.20 6.94 1.43
N VAL A 516 6.26 7.52 2.18
CA VAL A 516 6.48 8.74 2.96
C VAL A 516 6.85 8.36 4.40
N LEU A 517 7.99 8.88 4.87
CA LEU A 517 8.41 8.79 6.26
C LEU A 517 7.80 9.92 7.09
N ASN A 518 8.01 9.89 8.41
CA ASN A 518 7.46 10.87 9.34
C ASN A 518 8.42 12.04 9.70
N GLY A 519 9.53 12.21 9.00
CA GLY A 519 10.48 13.31 9.24
C GLY A 519 11.36 13.15 10.49
N ALA A 520 11.37 11.98 11.14
CA ALA A 520 12.12 11.78 12.37
C ALA A 520 13.62 12.08 12.23
N CYS A 521 14.26 11.74 11.11
CA CYS A 521 15.70 11.91 10.91
C CYS A 521 16.02 12.42 9.52
N ASP A 522 17.13 13.16 9.37
CA ASP A 522 17.69 13.50 8.06
C ASP A 522 18.59 12.37 7.55
N GLY A 523 18.00 11.40 6.84
CA GLY A 523 18.68 10.17 6.43
C GLY A 523 18.84 9.17 7.58
N GLU A 524 20.07 8.73 7.85
CA GLU A 524 20.36 7.83 8.99
C GLU A 524 20.15 8.53 10.33
N CYS A 525 19.37 7.90 11.20
CA CYS A 525 19.14 8.37 12.55
C CYS A 525 20.39 8.25 13.41
N GLN A 526 20.65 9.28 14.22
CA GLN A 526 21.75 9.31 15.18
C GLN A 526 21.17 9.49 16.59
N PRO A 527 21.20 8.45 17.43
CA PRO A 527 20.74 8.55 18.81
C PRO A 527 21.44 9.68 19.60
N ASN A 528 20.69 10.33 20.49
CA ASN A 528 21.25 11.34 21.40
C ASN A 528 22.11 10.75 22.52
N ASP A 529 21.86 9.51 22.91
CA ASP A 529 22.63 8.77 23.91
C ASP A 529 24.00 8.27 23.41
N GLY A 530 24.31 8.47 22.12
CA GLY A 530 25.56 8.05 21.50
C GLY A 530 25.56 6.62 20.95
N GLY A 531 24.40 5.98 20.83
CA GLY A 531 24.24 4.69 20.16
C GLY A 531 24.65 4.66 18.68
N GLN A 532 24.62 3.47 18.07
CA GLN A 532 24.93 3.29 16.65
C GLN A 532 23.89 3.97 15.77
N LYS A 533 24.33 4.42 14.59
CA LYS A 533 23.41 4.93 13.57
C LYS A 533 22.54 3.81 13.01
N TYR A 534 21.35 4.17 12.55
CA TYR A 534 20.40 3.22 11.99
C TYR A 534 19.54 3.85 10.90
N SER A 535 18.89 2.98 10.15
CA SER A 535 17.95 3.32 9.09
C SER A 535 16.64 3.87 9.66
N SER A 536 16.15 4.98 9.11
CA SER A 536 14.86 5.61 9.49
C SER A 536 13.65 5.03 8.72
N LEU A 537 13.88 3.99 7.93
CA LEU A 537 12.93 3.50 6.91
C LEU A 537 11.72 2.79 7.51
N GLY A 538 11.82 2.35 8.77
CA GLY A 538 10.67 1.82 9.52
C GLY A 538 9.64 2.90 9.91
N GLY A 539 10.03 4.17 10.03
CA GLY A 539 9.20 5.28 10.49
C GLY A 539 8.20 5.81 9.45
N SER A 540 7.30 4.96 8.96
CA SER A 540 6.30 5.30 7.94
C SER A 540 5.21 6.22 8.49
N TYR A 541 4.82 7.23 7.70
CA TYR A 541 3.78 8.17 8.08
C TYR A 541 2.38 7.70 7.62
N SER A 542 1.38 7.78 8.48
CA SER A 542 -0.01 7.43 8.13
C SER A 542 -0.73 8.65 7.55
N GLY A 543 -1.39 8.47 6.40
CA GLY A 543 -2.20 9.51 5.74
C GLY A 543 -1.49 10.32 4.66
N ALA A 544 -0.27 9.98 4.22
CA ALA A 544 0.33 10.72 3.11
C ALA A 544 -0.55 10.64 1.85
N ALA A 545 -0.74 11.78 1.18
CA ALA A 545 -1.48 11.88 -0.06
C ALA A 545 -0.51 12.00 -1.25
N TYR A 546 -0.71 11.15 -2.26
CA TYR A 546 0.00 11.22 -3.53
C TYR A 546 -0.97 11.65 -4.61
N LYS A 547 -0.60 12.67 -5.40
CA LYS A 547 -1.28 13.04 -6.63
C LYS A 547 -0.29 13.09 -7.78
N LEU A 548 -0.55 12.34 -8.83
CA LEU A 548 0.36 12.30 -9.98
C LEU A 548 -0.35 12.49 -11.31
N THR A 549 0.39 13.09 -12.24
CA THR A 549 0.00 13.24 -13.64
C THR A 549 0.87 12.32 -14.48
N VAL A 550 0.22 11.48 -15.28
CA VAL A 550 0.88 10.52 -16.19
C VAL A 550 0.40 10.74 -17.61
N LEU A 551 1.35 10.75 -18.54
CA LEU A 551 1.10 10.85 -19.97
C LEU A 551 1.18 9.46 -20.61
N ASP A 552 0.06 8.99 -21.13
CA ASP A 552 0.01 7.71 -21.83
C ASP A 552 0.73 7.75 -23.19
N THR A 553 0.96 6.57 -23.77
CA THR A 553 1.59 6.41 -25.09
C THR A 553 0.79 7.02 -26.26
N LEU A 554 -0.48 7.35 -26.05
CA LEU A 554 -1.35 8.02 -27.02
C LEU A 554 -1.37 9.54 -26.83
N GLY A 555 -0.61 10.07 -25.86
CA GLY A 555 -0.53 11.49 -25.53
C GLY A 555 -1.70 12.00 -24.70
N ARG A 556 -2.45 11.12 -24.03
CA ARG A 556 -3.52 11.48 -23.09
C ARG A 556 -2.94 11.54 -21.68
N ARG A 557 -3.27 12.59 -20.96
CA ARG A 557 -2.94 12.71 -19.54
C ARG A 557 -4.03 12.09 -18.68
N GLY A 558 -3.61 11.38 -17.64
CA GLY A 558 -4.47 10.93 -16.56
C GLY A 558 -3.91 11.43 -15.23
N ALA A 559 -4.80 11.70 -14.27
CA ALA A 559 -4.43 11.98 -12.90
C ALA A 559 -4.77 10.78 -12.01
N GLN A 560 -3.99 10.57 -10.97
CA GLN A 560 -4.26 9.53 -9.97
C GLN A 560 -4.06 10.10 -8.58
N GLN A 561 -4.92 9.70 -7.66
CA GLN A 561 -4.71 9.90 -6.23
C GLN A 561 -4.55 8.56 -5.50
N VAL A 562 -3.54 8.50 -4.63
CA VAL A 562 -3.28 7.33 -3.77
C VAL A 562 -3.00 7.83 -2.34
N ALA A 563 -3.39 7.05 -1.34
CA ALA A 563 -3.14 7.36 0.07
C ALA A 563 -2.27 6.29 0.73
N GLN A 564 -1.30 6.70 1.55
CA GLN A 564 -0.50 5.80 2.37
C GLN A 564 -1.20 5.52 3.69
N LEU A 565 -1.33 4.24 4.05
CA LEU A 565 -1.89 3.80 5.35
C LEU A 565 -3.15 4.60 5.79
N PRO A 566 -4.19 4.69 4.94
CA PRO A 566 -5.36 5.49 5.27
C PRO A 566 -6.15 4.92 6.46
N GLN A 567 -6.00 3.63 6.78
CA GLN A 567 -6.75 2.95 7.83
C GLN A 567 -5.82 2.06 8.68
N THR A 568 -5.99 2.07 10.00
CA THR A 568 -5.15 1.29 10.93
C THR A 568 -5.92 0.40 11.92
N GLY A 569 -7.24 0.60 12.07
CA GLY A 569 -8.08 -0.21 12.95
C GLY A 569 -8.41 -1.60 12.39
N TYR A 570 -8.74 -2.54 13.28
CA TYR A 570 -9.38 -3.82 12.97
C TYR A 570 -8.64 -4.71 11.94
N HIS A 571 -7.32 -4.84 12.04
CA HIS A 571 -6.48 -5.61 11.09
C HIS A 571 -6.62 -5.12 9.64
N ALA A 572 -6.50 -3.80 9.43
CA ALA A 572 -6.57 -3.20 8.09
C ALA A 572 -5.54 -3.80 7.11
N LEU A 573 -4.39 -4.31 7.59
CA LEU A 573 -3.31 -4.90 6.77
C LEU A 573 -2.85 -3.95 5.64
N GLY A 574 -2.71 -2.66 5.94
CA GLY A 574 -2.07 -1.70 5.04
C GLY A 574 -0.54 -1.92 5.02
N THR A 575 0.08 -1.65 3.88
CA THR A 575 1.54 -1.69 3.71
C THR A 575 2.17 -0.35 4.08
N PRO A 576 3.45 -0.33 4.54
CA PRO A 576 4.15 0.91 4.87
C PRO A 576 4.36 1.83 3.65
N TYR A 577 4.31 1.26 2.45
CA TYR A 577 4.40 1.97 1.16
C TYR A 577 3.06 1.96 0.42
N SER A 578 2.95 2.81 -0.59
CA SER A 578 1.89 2.79 -1.61
C SER A 578 2.42 2.25 -2.94
N PHE A 579 1.71 1.28 -3.51
CA PHE A 579 1.96 0.77 -4.85
C PHE A 579 1.04 1.47 -5.85
N ILE A 580 1.61 2.00 -6.92
CA ILE A 580 0.90 2.83 -7.89
C ILE A 580 1.15 2.25 -9.29
N GLY A 581 0.12 1.71 -9.94
CA GLY A 581 0.21 1.39 -11.36
C GLY A 581 0.02 2.63 -12.22
N LEU A 582 0.86 2.78 -13.23
CA LEU A 582 0.88 3.95 -14.11
C LEU A 582 0.23 3.65 -15.46
N GLY A 583 0.07 2.37 -15.80
CA GLY A 583 -0.26 1.90 -17.13
C GLY A 583 0.90 2.10 -18.11
N ARG A 584 0.55 2.14 -19.39
CA ARG A 584 1.49 2.41 -20.48
C ARG A 584 1.81 3.90 -20.56
N THR A 585 2.93 4.30 -19.97
CA THR A 585 3.42 5.68 -19.96
C THR A 585 4.64 5.91 -20.87
N ASN A 586 4.84 7.15 -21.31
CA ASN A 586 6.00 7.58 -22.08
C ASN A 586 7.24 7.77 -21.18
N ASN A 587 7.89 6.68 -20.75
CA ASN A 587 9.22 6.65 -20.08
C ASN A 587 9.41 7.50 -18.79
N TYR A 588 8.47 8.35 -18.40
CA TYR A 588 8.51 9.17 -17.19
C TYR A 588 7.11 9.49 -16.65
N VAL A 589 7.02 9.77 -15.35
CA VAL A 589 5.87 10.39 -14.70
C VAL A 589 6.08 11.90 -14.77
N GLU A 590 5.09 12.66 -15.29
CA GLU A 590 5.25 14.10 -15.53
C GLU A 590 5.49 14.84 -14.22
N ARG A 591 4.62 14.60 -13.25
CA ARG A 591 4.66 15.22 -11.92
C ARG A 591 4.04 14.31 -10.87
N LEU A 592 4.67 14.24 -9.71
CA LEU A 592 4.15 13.67 -8.48
C LEU A 592 4.15 14.76 -7.41
N SER A 593 2.97 15.04 -6.85
CA SER A 593 2.81 15.87 -5.67
C SER A 593 2.54 14.96 -4.47
N VAL A 594 3.23 15.22 -3.38
CA VAL A 594 3.15 14.46 -2.14
C VAL A 594 2.82 15.45 -1.04
N GLY A 595 1.78 15.18 -0.26
CA GLY A 595 1.44 16.04 0.86
C GLY A 595 1.18 15.27 2.16
N THR A 596 1.36 16.01 3.26
CA THR A 596 1.21 15.53 4.63
C THR A 596 0.40 16.54 5.45
N SER A 597 0.07 16.19 6.69
CA SER A 597 -0.57 17.09 7.66
C SER A 597 0.35 18.19 8.19
N LEU A 598 1.60 18.30 7.73
CA LEU A 598 2.60 19.22 8.28
C LEU A 598 2.06 20.65 8.40
N VAL A 599 2.28 21.27 9.56
CA VAL A 599 1.93 22.65 9.86
C VAL A 599 3.20 23.46 10.17
N GLY A 600 3.42 24.55 9.43
CA GLY A 600 4.51 25.50 9.70
C GLY A 600 4.50 26.67 8.72
N ALA A 601 4.65 27.91 9.22
CA ALA A 601 4.56 29.12 8.39
C ALA A 601 5.63 29.19 7.29
N ASP A 602 6.80 28.56 7.51
CA ASP A 602 7.93 28.57 6.59
C ASP A 602 8.09 27.24 5.81
N GLN A 603 7.25 26.23 6.06
CA GLN A 603 7.36 24.90 5.46
C GLN A 603 6.09 24.54 4.68
N SER A 604 6.27 24.25 3.39
CA SER A 604 5.16 23.74 2.57
C SER A 604 4.78 22.32 3.04
N PRO A 605 3.48 22.03 3.23
CA PRO A 605 2.97 20.68 3.51
C PRO A 605 3.11 19.73 2.33
N ILE A 606 3.41 20.27 1.14
CA ILE A 606 3.44 19.58 -0.13
C ILE A 606 4.84 19.71 -0.73
N SER A 607 5.33 18.60 -1.27
CA SER A 607 6.51 18.53 -2.11
C SER A 607 6.14 18.01 -3.49
N THR A 608 6.76 18.58 -4.53
CA THR A 608 6.49 18.21 -5.92
C THR A 608 7.77 17.70 -6.57
N LEU A 609 7.68 16.56 -7.24
CA LEU A 609 8.76 15.92 -7.97
C LEU A 609 8.37 15.80 -9.44
N ASP A 610 9.21 16.33 -10.32
CA ASP A 610 8.98 16.34 -11.76
C ASP A 610 9.83 15.30 -12.47
N SER A 611 9.30 14.73 -13.56
CA SER A 611 10.05 13.82 -14.45
C SER A 611 10.64 12.59 -13.75
N LEU A 612 9.81 11.88 -12.98
CA LEU A 612 10.24 10.66 -12.29
C LEU A 612 10.37 9.47 -13.25
N ILE A 613 11.35 8.60 -12.98
CA ILE A 613 11.59 7.39 -13.76
C ILE A 613 10.61 6.31 -13.29
N PRO A 614 9.83 5.65 -14.16
CA PRO A 614 8.95 4.54 -13.76
C PRO A 614 9.75 3.30 -13.38
N ASN A 615 9.08 2.28 -12.80
CA ASN A 615 9.70 1.05 -12.28
C ASN A 615 10.78 1.34 -11.23
N SER A 616 10.48 2.28 -10.35
CA SER A 616 11.38 2.71 -9.28
C SER A 616 10.67 2.67 -7.93
N GLN A 617 11.46 2.59 -6.88
CA GLN A 617 11.01 2.85 -5.52
C GLN A 617 11.43 4.26 -5.10
N LEU A 618 10.50 5.01 -4.55
CA LEU A 618 10.67 6.40 -4.13
C LEU A 618 10.46 6.49 -2.62
N LEU A 619 11.48 6.95 -1.92
CA LEU A 619 11.40 7.30 -0.51
C LEU A 619 11.30 8.81 -0.39
N ILE A 620 10.31 9.31 0.34
CA ILE A 620 10.10 10.74 0.58
C ILE A 620 10.10 10.98 2.08
N ASN A 621 10.97 11.87 2.51
CA ASN A 621 11.08 12.25 3.91
C ASN A 621 10.71 13.74 4.07
N PRO A 622 9.58 14.04 4.71
CA PRO A 622 9.17 15.41 4.98
C PRO A 622 10.05 16.07 6.04
N PRO A 623 10.13 17.40 6.07
CA PRO A 623 10.75 18.08 7.19
C PRO A 623 9.92 17.89 8.47
N SER A 624 10.62 17.80 9.59
CA SER A 624 10.01 17.94 10.91
C SER A 624 9.70 19.42 11.16
N PRO A 625 8.63 19.75 11.92
CA PRO A 625 8.35 21.12 12.31
C PRO A 625 9.53 21.73 13.08
N LEU A 626 9.90 22.97 12.74
CA LEU A 626 11.06 23.67 13.32
C LEU A 626 10.85 24.13 14.76
N SER A 627 9.59 24.29 15.21
CA SER A 627 9.25 24.74 16.56
C SER A 627 8.64 23.60 17.37
N ILE A 628 9.49 22.84 18.03
CA ILE A 628 9.08 21.97 19.15
C ILE A 628 8.74 22.90 20.33
N PRO A 629 7.54 22.84 20.93
CA PRO A 629 7.22 23.64 22.11
C PRO A 629 8.29 23.46 23.19
N GLU A 630 8.74 24.54 23.85
CA GLU A 630 9.79 24.48 24.91
C GLU A 630 9.45 23.49 26.05
N THR A 631 8.17 23.13 26.18
CA THR A 631 7.64 22.17 27.14
C THR A 631 7.82 20.71 26.75
N GLU A 632 8.23 20.42 25.51
CA GLU A 632 8.41 19.05 25.05
C GLU A 632 9.79 18.49 25.39
N PRO A 633 9.89 17.15 25.54
CA PRO A 633 11.17 16.48 25.71
C PRO A 633 12.12 16.79 24.54
N ALA A 634 13.43 16.75 24.83
CA ALA A 634 14.42 16.79 23.76
C ALA A 634 14.17 15.62 22.78
N PRO A 635 14.35 15.82 21.46
CA PRO A 635 14.23 14.75 20.48
C PRO A 635 15.06 13.51 20.89
N PRO A 636 14.67 12.29 20.51
CA PRO A 636 15.48 11.08 20.74
C PRO A 636 16.73 11.02 19.84
N VAL A 637 16.77 11.83 18.78
CA VAL A 637 17.85 11.87 17.78
C VAL A 637 18.51 13.25 17.67
N LYS A 638 19.76 13.28 17.20
CA LYS A 638 20.58 14.50 17.12
C LYS A 638 20.11 15.52 16.08
N ALA A 639 19.59 15.04 14.95
CA ALA A 639 19.21 15.87 13.82
C ALA A 639 17.90 15.36 13.20
N ARG A 640 16.89 16.24 13.19
CA ARG A 640 15.62 16.04 12.47
C ARG A 640 15.76 16.46 11.01
N ALA A 641 14.89 15.94 10.15
CA ALA A 641 14.76 16.46 8.79
C ALA A 641 14.34 17.94 8.84
N ASN A 642 15.03 18.81 8.11
CA ASN A 642 14.76 20.25 8.08
C ASN A 642 14.20 20.74 6.73
N GLN A 643 14.29 19.90 5.70
CA GLN A 643 13.76 20.11 4.36
C GLN A 643 13.21 18.79 3.82
N TRP A 644 12.43 18.87 2.76
CA TRP A 644 12.00 17.68 2.02
C TRP A 644 13.19 17.00 1.37
N HIS A 645 13.35 15.71 1.64
CA HIS A 645 14.35 14.85 0.99
C HIS A 645 13.65 13.73 0.23
N SER A 646 14.14 13.41 -0.95
CA SER A 646 13.56 12.36 -1.79
C SER A 646 14.67 11.52 -2.41
N GLU A 647 14.55 10.19 -2.29
CA GLU A 647 15.52 9.23 -2.80
C GLU A 647 14.85 8.26 -3.76
N LEU A 648 15.46 8.09 -4.93
CA LEU A 648 14.97 7.21 -5.98
C LEU A 648 15.87 5.99 -6.07
N TYR A 649 15.30 4.83 -5.77
CA TYR A 649 15.94 3.54 -5.89
C TYR A 649 15.53 2.91 -7.23
N LEU A 650 16.54 2.64 -8.06
CA LEU A 650 16.38 1.91 -9.32
C LEU A 650 16.88 0.49 -9.11
N HIS A 651 16.04 -0.51 -9.35
CA HIS A 651 16.51 -1.89 -9.41
C HIS A 651 17.25 -2.09 -10.74
N PRO A 652 18.58 -2.30 -10.72
CA PRO A 652 19.30 -2.56 -11.96
C PRO A 652 18.83 -3.92 -12.48
N GLY A 653 18.34 -3.96 -13.72
CA GLY A 653 17.97 -5.23 -14.34
C GLY A 653 19.17 -6.18 -14.38
N ASP A 654 18.93 -7.49 -14.22
CA ASP A 654 19.97 -8.53 -14.20
C ASP A 654 20.94 -8.46 -15.39
N TRP A 655 20.50 -7.88 -16.50
CA TRP A 655 21.27 -7.71 -17.74
C TRP A 655 22.31 -6.59 -17.72
N VAL A 656 22.17 -5.59 -16.85
CA VAL A 656 23.02 -4.38 -16.83
C VAL A 656 24.52 -4.70 -16.77
N PRO A 657 25.04 -5.56 -15.87
CA PRO A 657 26.47 -5.88 -15.85
C PRO A 657 26.93 -6.60 -17.13
N PHE A 658 26.08 -7.42 -17.75
CA PHE A 658 26.41 -8.14 -18.98
C PHE A 658 26.41 -7.23 -20.20
N VAL A 659 25.44 -6.32 -20.30
CA VAL A 659 25.42 -5.28 -21.33
C VAL A 659 26.65 -4.39 -21.16
N GLY A 660 26.99 -4.01 -19.93
CA GLY A 660 28.22 -3.26 -19.62
C GLY A 660 29.48 -4.01 -20.09
N ALA A 661 29.60 -5.30 -19.75
CA ALA A 661 30.73 -6.13 -20.17
C ALA A 661 30.81 -6.26 -21.70
N ALA A 662 29.68 -6.45 -22.38
CA ALA A 662 29.60 -6.53 -23.84
C ALA A 662 30.01 -5.21 -24.51
N VAL A 663 29.56 -4.07 -23.96
CA VAL A 663 29.95 -2.73 -24.42
C VAL A 663 31.45 -2.51 -24.22
N VAL A 664 32.00 -2.81 -23.05
CA VAL A 664 33.44 -2.69 -22.76
C VAL A 664 34.26 -3.55 -23.71
N LEU A 665 33.86 -4.81 -23.92
CA LEU A 665 34.54 -5.71 -24.86
C LEU A 665 34.51 -5.16 -26.28
N THR A 666 33.35 -4.64 -26.72
CA THR A 666 33.19 -4.04 -28.05
C THR A 666 34.10 -2.81 -28.22
N VAL A 667 34.17 -1.95 -27.20
CA VAL A 667 35.05 -0.77 -27.18
C VAL A 667 36.53 -1.18 -27.24
N LEU A 668 36.94 -2.22 -26.51
CA LEU A 668 38.32 -2.73 -26.55
C LEU A 668 38.68 -3.30 -27.93
N ILE A 669 37.77 -4.05 -28.56
CA ILE A 669 37.97 -4.58 -29.91
C ILE A 669 38.12 -3.43 -30.92
N LEU A 670 37.21 -2.47 -30.89
CA LEU A 670 37.27 -1.29 -31.77
C LEU A 670 38.56 -0.48 -31.53
N GLY A 671 38.93 -0.24 -30.28
CA GLY A 671 40.18 0.42 -29.92
C GLY A 671 41.41 -0.33 -30.44
N GLY A 672 41.43 -1.66 -30.32
CA GLY A 672 42.48 -2.51 -30.87
C GLY A 672 42.61 -2.41 -32.39
N VAL A 673 41.48 -2.40 -33.11
CA VAL A 673 41.45 -2.20 -34.57
C VAL A 673 42.01 -0.82 -34.94
N VAL A 674 41.61 0.23 -34.23
CA VAL A 674 42.12 1.60 -34.46
C VAL A 674 43.62 1.67 -34.22
N VAL A 675 44.12 1.09 -33.12
CA VAL A 675 45.56 1.05 -32.82
C VAL A 675 46.33 0.27 -33.90
N ALA A 676 45.80 -0.86 -34.35
CA ALA A 676 46.42 -1.67 -35.40
C ALA A 676 46.48 -0.94 -36.74
N LEU A 677 45.39 -0.24 -37.12
CA LEU A 677 45.34 0.57 -38.34
C LEU A 677 46.32 1.74 -38.25
N ASN A 678 46.35 2.48 -37.14
CA ASN A 678 47.30 3.58 -36.92
C ASN A 678 48.76 3.11 -36.95
N ALA A 679 49.07 1.96 -36.35
CA ALA A 679 50.40 1.36 -36.41
C ALA A 679 50.80 0.96 -37.84
N ARG A 680 49.84 0.49 -38.64
CA ARG A 680 50.07 0.12 -40.04
C ARG A 680 50.29 1.35 -40.92
N GLU A 681 49.47 2.38 -40.75
CA GLU A 681 49.60 3.67 -41.43
C GLU A 681 50.96 4.30 -41.15
N LYS A 682 51.36 4.40 -39.87
CA LYS A 682 52.67 4.93 -39.48
C LYS A 682 53.84 4.17 -40.10
N LYS A 683 53.71 2.85 -40.26
CA LYS A 683 54.72 2.00 -40.89
C LYS A 683 54.78 2.17 -42.41
N GLU A 684 53.65 2.50 -43.04
CA GLU A 684 53.54 2.78 -44.46
C GLU A 684 54.13 4.16 -44.80
N ASP A 685 53.83 5.18 -44.00
CA ASP A 685 54.44 6.52 -44.06
C ASP A 685 55.97 6.48 -43.91
N GLU A 686 56.49 5.67 -42.98
CA GLU A 686 57.93 5.48 -42.83
C GLU A 686 58.57 4.85 -44.07
N ARG A 687 57.88 3.92 -44.75
CA ARG A 687 58.35 3.32 -46.00
C ARG A 687 58.33 4.32 -47.14
N GLU A 688 57.30 5.16 -47.23
CA GLU A 688 57.22 6.22 -48.24
C GLU A 688 58.31 7.28 -48.04
N ARG A 689 58.54 7.73 -46.80
CA ARG A 689 59.67 8.65 -46.48
C ARG A 689 61.02 8.06 -46.89
N ARG A 690 61.27 6.77 -46.63
CA ARG A 690 62.52 6.10 -47.07
C ARG A 690 62.62 6.03 -48.59
N ARG A 691 61.53 5.72 -49.30
CA ARG A 691 61.50 5.73 -50.78
C ARG A 691 61.77 7.12 -51.34
N ALA A 692 61.18 8.16 -50.76
CA ALA A 692 61.42 9.55 -51.16
C ALA A 692 62.90 9.96 -50.94
N LEU A 693 63.49 9.59 -49.81
CA LEU A 693 64.93 9.82 -49.55
C LEU A 693 65.83 9.08 -50.56
N HIS A 694 65.49 7.84 -50.93
CA HIS A 694 66.22 7.12 -51.98
C HIS A 694 66.03 7.72 -53.38
N ALA A 695 64.86 8.27 -53.69
CA ALA A 695 64.61 8.94 -54.97
C ALA A 695 65.42 10.24 -55.10
N ILE A 696 65.58 11.01 -54.02
CA ILE A 696 66.40 12.23 -54.00
C ILE A 696 67.89 11.90 -54.24
N ASN A 697 68.39 10.80 -53.67
CA ASN A 697 69.78 10.36 -53.90
C ASN A 697 70.05 9.89 -55.34
N PHE A 698 69.04 9.42 -56.07
CA PHE A 698 69.17 9.03 -57.49
C PHE A 698 69.02 10.21 -58.46
N GLN A 699 68.43 11.34 -58.04
CA GLN A 699 68.37 12.56 -58.85
C GLN A 699 69.59 13.48 -58.66
N ALA A 700 70.45 13.21 -57.68
CA ALA A 700 71.67 13.97 -57.39
C ALA A 700 72.96 13.35 -57.97
N LEU A 701 72.85 12.22 -58.67
CA LEU A 701 73.86 11.61 -59.54
C LEU A 701 73.47 11.86 -61.00
#